data_AF-A0A9P3HNR9-F1
#
_entry.id   AF-A0A9P3HNR9-F1
#
_cell.length_a   1.000
_cell.length_b   1.000
_cell.length_c   1.000
_cell.angle_alpha   90.00
_cell.angle_beta   90.00
_cell.angle_gamma   90.00
#
_symmetry.space_group_name_H-M   'P 1'
#
loop_
_entity.id
_entity.type
_entity.pdbx_description
1 polymer ?
#
loop_
_entity_poly.entity_id
_entity_poly.type
_entity_poly.pdbx_seq_one_letter_code
_entity_poly.pdbx_strand_id
1 'polypeptide(L)'
;MADTVRFYMEEMLPEMRDLEQKGLFTKKEITSILKRREKFEYALKRRIAKKADFLRYIEYEMNLDDLRRKRRARMVNTKQSISDYAGPRRIYFIFKRCLTKFSGDISIWLQYINFAKKTGASRTLGKIYAQVIQLHPMNEKMWILAAAWEWEENANIVAARVLLQRALRLNTTTESLWHEYFRLELVYIAKILARRQILGIDASTEEVEEDLLKDEEVDTDNMIKLPTVTGEEFAAFEKEDEEETTAGKPKKGSKNSNKKAKQEAKRAPLTEEKAEALKTEKNPVLRGEVAMVVFRNGIKEIPDSFSFRKGFLDIANSFIKPKPLQEDSIQAIYDTIDRDFKGLPEARALVARRSIDAYKVDDEGYAMGVAATVKEFWSCCEGGDVHMYELFVENMGEEHQKTQEENLKLYFSKTIDRIFSSASKKQIHSEKLYLLQINWLFSNSTLEVEALSKKALALLDKAVVQHPESAPLLLQQIRLVRTLSPSEQAATLPRIFARALKDHSERFEVWREYITFLRTAYREEEMTKEQVEEAFLEAIRITTTLLPDVTVERAEIGQIKQSVGAWFLDWVDNVEGIEGVRRVYRSLMKKSLPVLSIFIACIRLEKQHAEDEEDSSKEISLLYDKAIQVDEKNEDTYLSFLKYLNDTKQIEAANKILWRANRAVADKDAFSQRYQELLDGKWTEPTFGAVELEADMDMDVDESASEGEESS
;
A
#
# COMPACT_ATOMS: atom_id res chain seq x y z
N MET A 1 -45.52 12.83 8.21
CA MET A 1 -44.11 12.94 8.67
C MET A 1 -44.02 13.02 10.19
N ALA A 2 -44.82 13.88 10.85
CA ALA A 2 -44.83 14.02 12.30
C ALA A 2 -45.31 12.76 13.04
N ASP A 3 -46.34 12.06 12.53
CA ASP A 3 -46.93 10.91 13.24
C ASP A 3 -45.97 9.72 13.39
N THR A 4 -45.12 9.47 12.38
CA THR A 4 -44.09 8.42 12.49
C THR A 4 -42.98 8.77 13.46
N VAL A 5 -42.66 10.06 13.62
CA VAL A 5 -41.65 10.52 14.58
C VAL A 5 -42.22 10.39 15.99
N ARG A 6 -43.47 10.83 16.20
CA ARG A 6 -44.19 10.67 17.47
C ARG A 6 -44.26 9.21 17.92
N PHE A 7 -44.58 8.29 17.01
CA PHE A 7 -44.58 6.86 17.29
C PHE A 7 -43.23 6.36 17.84
N TYR A 8 -42.11 6.68 17.18
CA TYR A 8 -40.79 6.28 17.69
C TYR A 8 -40.45 6.96 19.01
N MET A 9 -40.85 8.22 19.20
CA MET A 9 -40.64 8.93 20.48
C MET A 9 -41.40 8.27 21.63
N GLU A 10 -42.63 7.81 21.39
CA GLU A 10 -43.45 7.10 22.38
C GLU A 10 -42.86 5.73 22.75
N GLU A 11 -42.34 4.98 21.77
CA GLU A 11 -41.65 3.70 21.98
C GLU A 11 -40.40 3.84 22.89
N MET A 12 -39.78 5.03 22.89
CA MET A 12 -38.60 5.33 23.72
C MET A 12 -38.95 5.75 25.16
N LEU A 13 -40.20 6.05 25.51
CA LEU A 13 -40.54 6.53 26.86
C LEU A 13 -40.30 5.49 27.97
N PRO A 14 -40.63 4.19 27.80
CA PRO A 14 -40.42 3.20 28.86
C PRO A 14 -38.96 3.04 29.27
N GLU A 15 -38.02 3.02 28.30
CA GLU A 15 -36.59 2.92 28.61
C GLU A 15 -36.04 4.17 29.32
N MET A 16 -36.55 5.36 29.00
CA MET A 16 -36.08 6.60 29.62
C MET A 16 -36.58 6.70 31.07
N ARG A 17 -37.80 6.23 31.34
CA ARG A 17 -38.33 6.12 32.71
C ARG A 17 -37.51 5.13 33.55
N ASP A 18 -37.11 4.00 32.97
CA ASP A 18 -36.26 3.01 33.64
C ASP A 18 -34.84 3.58 33.93
N LEU A 19 -34.26 4.32 33.00
CA LEU A 19 -32.98 5.03 33.21
C LEU A 19 -33.05 6.08 34.32
N GLU A 20 -34.19 6.76 34.46
CA GLU A 20 -34.46 7.72 35.53
C GLU A 20 -34.60 7.03 36.89
N GLN A 21 -35.38 5.94 36.95
CA GLN A 21 -35.63 5.19 38.17
C GLN A 21 -34.36 4.55 38.71
N LYS A 22 -33.46 4.09 37.83
CA LYS A 22 -32.13 3.58 38.21
C LYS A 22 -31.13 4.67 38.60
N GLY A 23 -31.47 5.95 38.44
CA GLY A 23 -30.57 7.07 38.73
C GLY A 23 -29.36 7.15 37.79
N LEU A 24 -29.35 6.43 36.67
CA LEU A 24 -28.25 6.45 35.69
C LEU A 24 -28.16 7.79 34.96
N PHE A 25 -29.31 8.44 34.78
CA PHE A 25 -29.41 9.77 34.19
C PHE A 25 -30.37 10.64 34.99
N THR A 26 -30.05 11.93 35.08
CA THR A 26 -30.94 12.91 35.72
C THR A 26 -32.10 13.29 34.79
N LYS A 27 -33.22 13.80 35.33
CA LYS A 27 -34.37 14.26 34.53
C LYS A 27 -33.98 15.31 33.48
N LYS A 28 -33.02 16.19 33.81
CA LYS A 28 -32.49 17.22 32.90
C LYS A 28 -31.73 16.59 31.73
N GLU A 29 -30.90 15.58 32.00
CA GLU A 29 -30.18 14.83 30.97
C GLU A 29 -31.15 14.04 30.07
N ILE A 30 -32.15 13.37 30.65
CA ILE A 30 -33.17 12.62 29.91
C ILE A 30 -33.94 13.54 28.94
N THR A 31 -34.32 14.73 29.40
CA THR A 31 -34.99 15.73 28.55
C THR A 31 -34.08 16.19 27.40
N SER A 32 -32.78 16.36 27.66
CA SER A 32 -31.79 16.70 26.63
C SER A 32 -31.61 15.56 25.62
N ILE A 33 -31.54 14.31 26.08
CA ILE A 33 -31.44 13.11 25.22
C ILE A 33 -32.67 13.00 24.32
N LEU A 34 -33.88 13.13 24.88
CA LEU A 34 -35.13 13.08 24.10
C LEU A 34 -35.18 14.19 23.03
N LYS A 35 -34.81 15.42 23.36
CA LYS A 35 -34.74 16.52 22.39
C LYS A 35 -33.72 16.26 21.28
N ARG A 36 -32.57 15.67 21.60
CA ARG A 36 -31.55 15.31 20.59
C ARG A 36 -32.04 14.19 19.69
N ARG A 37 -32.63 13.13 20.24
CA ARG A 37 -33.24 12.02 19.47
C ARG A 37 -34.35 12.50 18.56
N GLU A 38 -35.22 13.38 19.06
CA GLU A 38 -36.29 13.99 18.26
C GLU A 38 -35.73 14.73 17.03
N LYS A 39 -34.68 15.55 17.21
CA LYS A 39 -34.01 16.24 16.11
C LYS A 39 -33.43 15.26 15.09
N PHE A 40 -32.81 14.17 15.53
CA PHE A 40 -32.31 13.13 14.63
C PHE A 40 -33.46 12.43 13.88
N GLU A 41 -34.54 12.03 14.54
CA GLU A 41 -35.68 11.39 13.86
C GLU A 41 -36.35 12.29 12.82
N TYR A 42 -36.47 13.60 13.09
CA TYR A 42 -36.90 14.56 12.07
C TYR A 42 -35.90 14.67 10.91
N ALA A 43 -34.60 14.67 11.18
CA ALA A 43 -33.57 14.69 10.13
C ALA A 43 -33.63 13.43 9.24
N LEU A 44 -33.86 12.25 9.83
CA LEU A 44 -33.99 11.00 9.08
C LEU A 44 -35.26 10.91 8.23
N LYS A 45 -36.33 11.62 8.61
CA LYS A 45 -37.62 11.62 7.91
C LYS A 45 -37.74 12.70 6.83
N ARG A 46 -36.66 13.44 6.54
CA ARG A 46 -36.58 14.37 5.41
C ARG A 46 -36.95 13.68 4.09
N ARG A 47 -37.50 14.44 3.14
CA ARG A 47 -37.88 13.95 1.80
C ARG A 47 -36.70 13.28 1.07
N ILE A 48 -35.51 13.87 1.21
CA ILE A 48 -34.25 13.31 0.76
C ILE A 48 -33.43 12.99 2.00
N ALA A 49 -33.29 11.70 2.30
CA ALA A 49 -32.45 11.24 3.38
C ALA A 49 -30.97 11.48 3.03
N LYS A 50 -30.18 11.95 4.01
CA LYS A 50 -28.73 12.08 3.86
C LYS A 50 -28.03 10.99 4.68
N LYS A 51 -27.04 10.31 4.08
CA LYS A 51 -26.21 9.30 4.77
C LYS A 51 -25.58 9.85 6.06
N ALA A 52 -25.06 11.08 6.00
CA ALA A 52 -24.42 11.73 7.15
C ALA A 52 -25.33 11.87 8.38
N ASP A 53 -26.64 12.05 8.17
CA ASP A 53 -27.59 12.18 9.28
C ASP A 53 -27.79 10.84 10.02
N PHE A 54 -27.76 9.70 9.30
CA PHE A 54 -27.77 8.37 9.91
C PHE A 54 -26.49 8.08 10.68
N LEU A 55 -25.32 8.37 10.09
CA LEU A 55 -24.03 8.11 10.74
C LEU A 55 -23.87 8.92 12.02
N ARG A 56 -24.21 10.21 12.00
CA ARG A 56 -24.18 11.07 13.22
C ARG A 56 -25.12 10.56 14.30
N TYR A 57 -26.28 10.02 13.92
CA TYR A 57 -27.21 9.47 14.90
C TYR A 57 -26.72 8.16 15.51
N ILE A 58 -26.17 7.27 14.68
CA ILE A 58 -25.54 6.01 15.14
C ILE A 58 -24.40 6.32 16.10
N GLU A 59 -23.50 7.23 15.73
CA GLU A 59 -22.38 7.66 16.57
C GLU A 59 -22.87 8.24 17.90
N TYR A 60 -23.90 9.10 17.87
CA TYR A 60 -24.51 9.65 19.07
C TYR A 60 -25.07 8.55 19.99
N GLU A 61 -25.81 7.58 19.45
CA GLU A 61 -26.37 6.47 20.24
C GLU A 61 -25.29 5.51 20.76
N MET A 62 -24.23 5.26 19.99
CA MET A 62 -23.07 4.49 20.46
C MET A 62 -22.39 5.18 21.66
N ASN A 63 -22.13 6.48 21.55
CA ASN A 63 -21.54 7.27 22.63
C ASN A 63 -22.44 7.33 23.87
N LEU A 64 -23.75 7.41 23.68
CA LEU A 64 -24.73 7.36 24.77
C LEU A 64 -24.73 5.99 25.46
N ASP A 65 -24.67 4.90 24.69
CA ASP A 65 -24.62 3.54 25.23
C ASP A 65 -23.33 3.30 26.03
N ASP A 66 -22.19 3.79 25.53
CA ASP A 66 -20.90 3.75 26.21
C ASP A 66 -20.93 4.52 27.53
N LEU A 67 -21.51 5.72 27.53
CA LEU A 67 -21.69 6.53 28.74
C LEU A 67 -22.57 5.79 29.76
N ARG A 68 -23.68 5.20 29.31
CA ARG A 68 -24.55 4.38 30.15
C ARG A 68 -23.79 3.18 30.73
N ARG A 69 -23.01 2.45 29.93
CA ARG A 69 -22.18 1.31 30.40
C ARG A 69 -21.19 1.75 31.47
N LYS A 70 -20.49 2.87 31.27
CA LYS A 70 -19.55 3.45 32.25
C LYS A 70 -20.24 3.93 33.55
N ARG A 71 -21.46 4.46 33.47
CA ARG A 71 -22.24 4.85 34.66
C ARG A 71 -22.75 3.63 35.41
N ARG A 72 -23.24 2.62 34.70
CA ARG A 72 -23.69 1.36 35.29
C ARG A 72 -22.56 0.61 36.00
N ALA A 73 -21.37 0.56 35.41
CA ALA A 73 -20.20 -0.08 36.03
C ALA A 73 -19.77 0.56 37.37
N ARG A 74 -20.11 1.83 37.60
CA ARG A 74 -19.84 2.54 38.86
C ARG A 74 -20.93 2.35 39.92
N MET A 75 -22.06 1.74 39.57
CA MET A 75 -23.16 1.47 40.49
C MET A 75 -23.07 0.05 41.05
N VAL A 76 -23.37 -0.10 42.34
CA VAL A 76 -23.39 -1.41 43.00
C VAL A 76 -24.71 -2.12 42.68
N ASN A 77 -24.59 -3.27 42.02
CA ASN A 77 -25.58 -4.34 41.93
C ASN A 77 -27.02 -3.93 41.52
N THR A 78 -27.17 -3.32 40.34
CA THR A 78 -28.49 -3.06 39.73
C THR A 78 -28.93 -4.23 38.83
N LYS A 79 -30.12 -4.79 39.08
CA LYS A 79 -30.74 -5.84 38.24
C LYS A 79 -30.81 -5.42 36.77
N GLN A 80 -30.65 -6.38 35.86
CA GLN A 80 -30.84 -6.16 34.44
C GLN A 80 -32.28 -5.70 34.18
N SER A 81 -32.46 -4.64 33.39
CA SER A 81 -33.77 -4.11 33.00
C SER A 81 -33.81 -3.78 31.51
N ILE A 82 -34.94 -3.26 31.04
CA ILE A 82 -35.20 -2.88 29.65
C ILE A 82 -34.13 -1.89 29.16
N SER A 83 -33.71 -0.95 30.00
CA SER A 83 -32.67 0.03 29.67
C SER A 83 -31.34 -0.59 29.22
N ASP A 84 -31.05 -1.83 29.63
CA ASP A 84 -29.76 -2.49 29.37
C ASP A 84 -29.66 -3.05 27.94
N TYR A 85 -30.80 -3.37 27.32
CA TYR A 85 -30.85 -3.92 25.96
C TYR A 85 -31.34 -2.91 24.92
N ALA A 86 -32.01 -1.83 25.37
CA ALA A 86 -32.68 -0.92 24.46
C ALA A 86 -31.71 -0.06 23.62
N GLY A 87 -30.55 0.34 24.20
CA GLY A 87 -29.49 1.06 23.48
C GLY A 87 -28.95 0.29 22.26
N PRO A 88 -28.40 -0.93 22.44
CA PRO A 88 -27.94 -1.74 21.32
C PRO A 88 -29.04 -2.03 20.30
N ARG A 89 -30.27 -2.37 20.75
CA ARG A 89 -31.42 -2.62 19.86
C ARG A 89 -31.74 -1.41 18.98
N ARG A 90 -31.67 -0.19 19.53
CA ARG A 90 -31.87 1.04 18.76
C ARG A 90 -30.78 1.22 17.71
N ILE A 91 -29.53 1.00 18.07
CA ILE A 91 -28.41 1.10 17.13
C ILE A 91 -28.62 0.12 15.95
N TYR A 92 -28.96 -1.14 16.23
CA TYR A 92 -29.36 -2.12 15.20
C TYR A 92 -30.51 -1.63 14.32
N PHE A 93 -31.54 -1.05 14.92
CA PHE A 93 -32.70 -0.54 14.20
C PHE A 93 -32.34 0.63 13.26
N ILE A 94 -31.49 1.56 13.72
CA ILE A 94 -31.02 2.69 12.92
C ILE A 94 -30.14 2.19 11.77
N PHE A 95 -29.22 1.26 12.02
CA PHE A 95 -28.43 0.62 10.96
C PHE A 95 -29.33 -0.05 9.92
N LYS A 96 -30.31 -0.85 10.34
CA LYS A 96 -31.27 -1.48 9.42
C LYS A 96 -32.00 -0.44 8.56
N ARG A 97 -32.50 0.65 9.17
CA ARG A 97 -33.14 1.76 8.44
C ARG A 97 -32.17 2.43 7.47
N CYS A 98 -30.92 2.65 7.86
CA CYS A 98 -29.88 3.21 7.01
C CYS A 98 -29.66 2.31 5.78
N LEU A 99 -29.50 1.02 5.99
CA LEU A 99 -29.25 0.03 4.94
C LEU A 99 -30.44 -0.20 4.02
N THR A 100 -31.69 0.00 4.47
CA THR A 100 -32.85 0.01 3.55
C THR A 100 -32.83 1.17 2.55
N LYS A 101 -32.10 2.26 2.84
CA LYS A 101 -32.00 3.44 1.97
C LYS A 101 -30.68 3.51 1.21
N PHE A 102 -29.60 3.08 1.85
CA PHE A 102 -28.23 3.13 1.33
C PHE A 102 -27.62 1.72 1.30
N SER A 103 -28.32 0.77 0.66
CA SER A 103 -27.89 -0.64 0.61
C SER A 103 -26.59 -0.83 -0.16
N GLY A 104 -26.29 0.05 -1.13
CA GLY A 104 -25.12 0.00 -2.00
C GLY A 104 -23.77 0.28 -1.31
N ASP A 105 -23.80 0.89 -0.12
CA ASP A 105 -22.59 1.40 0.53
C ASP A 105 -21.96 0.37 1.47
N ILE A 106 -20.87 -0.24 1.01
CA ILE A 106 -20.09 -1.27 1.70
C ILE A 106 -19.55 -0.75 3.05
N SER A 107 -19.22 0.54 3.16
CA SER A 107 -18.66 1.10 4.40
C SER A 107 -19.66 1.02 5.55
N ILE A 108 -20.95 1.22 5.28
CA ILE A 108 -22.02 1.15 6.29
C ILE A 108 -22.20 -0.30 6.76
N TRP A 109 -22.12 -1.27 5.84
CA TRP A 109 -22.16 -2.68 6.17
C TRP A 109 -21.00 -3.10 7.08
N LEU A 110 -19.77 -2.64 6.78
CA LEU A 110 -18.60 -2.92 7.62
C LEU A 110 -18.75 -2.32 9.02
N GLN A 111 -19.24 -1.08 9.14
CA GLN A 111 -19.54 -0.47 10.45
C GLN A 111 -20.60 -1.27 11.22
N TYR A 112 -21.62 -1.74 10.52
CA TYR A 112 -22.69 -2.54 11.11
C TYR A 112 -22.20 -3.91 11.60
N ILE A 113 -21.37 -4.60 10.81
CA ILE A 113 -20.69 -5.85 11.17
C ILE A 113 -19.78 -5.65 12.37
N ASN A 114 -18.96 -4.59 12.37
CA ASN A 114 -18.05 -4.28 13.48
C ASN A 114 -18.81 -3.99 14.78
N PHE A 115 -19.94 -3.29 14.70
CA PHE A 115 -20.81 -3.08 15.85
C PHE A 115 -21.37 -4.42 16.37
N ALA A 116 -21.87 -5.28 15.47
CA ALA A 116 -22.41 -6.57 15.84
C ALA A 116 -21.36 -7.51 16.48
N LYS A 117 -20.13 -7.52 15.95
CA LYS A 117 -18.98 -8.22 16.55
C LYS A 117 -18.70 -7.71 17.97
N LYS A 118 -18.62 -6.38 18.17
CA LYS A 118 -18.39 -5.77 19.50
C LYS A 118 -19.45 -6.14 20.53
N THR A 119 -20.71 -6.33 20.11
CA THR A 119 -21.81 -6.70 21.00
C THR A 119 -21.91 -8.21 21.28
N GLY A 120 -21.16 -9.06 20.57
CA GLY A 120 -21.19 -10.51 20.74
C GLY A 120 -22.50 -11.18 20.27
N ALA A 121 -23.22 -10.57 19.33
CA ALA A 121 -24.55 -11.04 18.92
C ALA A 121 -24.47 -11.98 17.69
N SER A 122 -23.93 -13.19 17.88
CA SER A 122 -23.59 -14.14 16.79
C SER A 122 -24.75 -14.45 15.84
N ARG A 123 -25.96 -14.73 16.36
CA ARG A 123 -27.14 -15.01 15.51
C ARG A 123 -27.56 -13.83 14.63
N THR A 124 -27.40 -12.59 15.14
CA THR A 124 -27.72 -11.40 14.34
C THR A 124 -26.64 -11.17 13.30
N LEU A 125 -25.38 -11.41 13.65
CA LEU A 125 -24.25 -11.27 12.76
C LEU A 125 -24.34 -12.22 11.55
N GLY A 126 -24.69 -13.49 11.76
CA GLY A 126 -24.95 -14.43 10.65
C GLY A 126 -26.05 -13.95 9.69
N LYS A 127 -27.15 -13.39 10.22
CA LYS A 127 -28.22 -12.78 9.39
C LYS A 127 -27.72 -11.55 8.62
N ILE A 128 -26.85 -10.74 9.23
CA ILE A 128 -26.26 -9.57 8.58
C ILE A 128 -25.38 -10.03 7.42
N TYR A 129 -24.48 -11.00 7.64
CA TYR A 129 -23.64 -11.55 6.58
C TYR A 129 -24.46 -12.13 5.42
N ALA A 130 -25.50 -12.92 5.72
CA ALA A 130 -26.40 -13.44 4.69
C ALA A 130 -27.07 -12.33 3.86
N GLN A 131 -27.51 -11.24 4.51
CA GLN A 131 -28.10 -10.08 3.83
C GLN A 131 -27.09 -9.31 2.98
N VAL A 132 -25.88 -9.09 3.51
CA VAL A 132 -24.81 -8.36 2.79
C VAL A 132 -24.45 -9.13 1.52
N ILE A 133 -24.23 -10.43 1.65
CA ILE A 133 -23.83 -11.31 0.55
C ILE A 133 -24.92 -11.38 -0.53
N GLN A 134 -26.19 -11.43 -0.14
CA GLN A 134 -27.31 -11.40 -1.11
C GLN A 134 -27.37 -10.10 -1.90
N LEU A 135 -27.04 -8.97 -1.27
CA LEU A 135 -27.08 -7.65 -1.91
C LEU A 135 -25.80 -7.31 -2.68
N HIS A 136 -24.66 -7.88 -2.27
CA HIS A 136 -23.34 -7.66 -2.84
C HIS A 136 -22.61 -8.98 -3.19
N PRO A 137 -23.14 -9.80 -4.11
CA PRO A 137 -22.54 -11.11 -4.40
C PRO A 137 -21.16 -11.02 -5.05
N MET A 138 -20.89 -9.94 -5.80
CA MET A 138 -19.62 -9.74 -6.51
C MET A 138 -18.48 -9.24 -5.60
N ASN A 139 -18.77 -8.83 -4.36
CA ASN A 139 -17.75 -8.29 -3.47
C ASN A 139 -17.07 -9.42 -2.68
N GLU A 140 -15.84 -9.73 -3.06
CA GLU A 140 -15.02 -10.80 -2.50
C GLU A 140 -14.76 -10.64 -0.99
N LYS A 141 -14.55 -9.41 -0.52
CA LYS A 141 -14.20 -9.13 0.88
C LYS A 141 -15.32 -9.54 1.84
N MET A 142 -16.57 -9.41 1.40
CA MET A 142 -17.73 -9.77 2.24
C MET A 142 -17.87 -11.28 2.42
N TRP A 143 -17.54 -12.06 1.38
CA TRP A 143 -17.48 -13.52 1.47
C TRP A 143 -16.37 -13.99 2.40
N ILE A 144 -15.17 -13.41 2.25
CA ILE A 144 -14.01 -13.71 3.09
C ILE A 144 -14.33 -13.41 4.56
N LEU A 145 -14.85 -12.21 4.86
CA LEU A 145 -15.21 -11.82 6.22
C LEU A 145 -16.30 -12.70 6.84
N ALA A 146 -17.24 -13.22 6.04
CA ALA A 146 -18.28 -14.13 6.52
C ALA A 146 -17.71 -15.53 6.81
N ALA A 147 -16.90 -16.07 5.90
CA ALA A 147 -16.26 -17.37 6.07
C ALA A 147 -15.27 -17.37 7.25
N ALA A 148 -14.45 -16.32 7.39
CA ALA A 148 -13.55 -16.15 8.52
C ALA A 148 -14.32 -16.09 9.85
N TRP A 149 -15.46 -15.39 9.89
CA TRP A 149 -16.30 -15.34 11.09
C TRP A 149 -16.87 -16.71 11.47
N GLU A 150 -17.40 -17.48 10.52
CA GLU A 150 -17.92 -18.83 10.78
C GLU A 150 -16.83 -19.76 11.32
N TRP A 151 -15.59 -19.62 10.85
CA TRP A 151 -14.46 -20.41 11.33
C TRP A 151 -13.91 -19.95 12.69
N GLU A 152 -13.63 -18.66 12.85
CA GLU A 152 -12.95 -18.12 14.03
C GLU A 152 -13.86 -18.11 15.27
N GLU A 153 -15.13 -17.75 15.10
CA GLU A 153 -16.05 -17.50 16.22
C GLU A 153 -17.03 -18.67 16.44
N ASN A 154 -17.52 -19.30 15.37
CA ASN A 154 -18.45 -20.43 15.49
C ASN A 154 -17.75 -21.80 15.36
N ALA A 155 -16.45 -21.84 15.08
CA ALA A 155 -15.67 -23.07 14.83
C ALA A 155 -16.27 -23.99 13.73
N ASN A 156 -17.13 -23.44 12.85
CA ASN A 156 -17.87 -24.21 11.87
C ASN A 156 -17.19 -24.17 10.50
N ILE A 157 -16.33 -25.16 10.26
CA ILE A 157 -15.60 -25.30 8.99
C ILE A 157 -16.54 -25.62 7.81
N VAL A 158 -17.64 -26.35 8.05
CA VAL A 158 -18.57 -26.77 6.99
C VAL A 158 -19.29 -25.56 6.41
N ALA A 159 -19.79 -24.68 7.27
CA ALA A 159 -20.41 -23.43 6.87
C ALA A 159 -19.42 -22.52 6.12
N ALA A 160 -18.20 -22.38 6.62
CA ALA A 160 -17.14 -21.60 5.97
C ALA A 160 -16.79 -22.14 4.57
N ARG A 161 -16.66 -23.47 4.40
CA ARG A 161 -16.46 -24.13 3.10
C ARG A 161 -17.59 -23.85 2.13
N VAL A 162 -18.84 -24.03 2.56
CA VAL A 162 -20.01 -23.79 1.72
C VAL A 162 -20.08 -22.33 1.28
N LEU A 163 -19.76 -21.38 2.16
CA LEU A 163 -19.71 -19.96 1.81
C LEU A 163 -18.65 -19.67 0.75
N LEU A 164 -17.42 -20.14 0.93
CA LEU A 164 -16.32 -19.91 -0.03
C LEU A 164 -16.56 -20.63 -1.35
N GLN A 165 -17.08 -21.86 -1.35
CA GLN A 165 -17.45 -22.58 -2.58
C GLN A 165 -18.56 -21.85 -3.35
N ARG A 166 -19.55 -21.27 -2.65
CA ARG A 166 -20.58 -20.43 -3.29
C ARG A 166 -19.98 -19.13 -3.83
N ALA A 167 -19.06 -18.51 -3.11
CA ALA A 167 -18.35 -17.32 -3.57
C ALA A 167 -17.57 -17.60 -4.86
N LEU A 168 -16.81 -18.69 -4.91
CA LEU A 168 -16.01 -19.10 -6.06
C LEU A 168 -16.87 -19.42 -7.29
N ARG A 169 -18.07 -19.99 -7.11
CA ARG A 169 -19.01 -20.21 -8.23
C ARG A 169 -19.51 -18.91 -8.86
N LEU A 170 -19.54 -17.81 -8.11
CA LEU A 170 -19.98 -16.51 -8.61
C LEU A 170 -18.82 -15.67 -9.14
N ASN A 171 -17.67 -15.73 -8.46
CA ASN A 171 -16.49 -14.90 -8.70
C ASN A 171 -15.26 -15.79 -8.98
N THR A 172 -15.29 -16.52 -10.09
CA THR A 172 -14.23 -17.50 -10.43
C THR A 172 -12.88 -16.85 -10.73
N THR A 173 -12.87 -15.62 -11.23
CA THR A 173 -11.66 -14.89 -11.65
C THR A 173 -10.93 -14.17 -10.53
N THR A 174 -11.46 -14.21 -9.30
CA THR A 174 -10.89 -13.42 -8.19
C THR A 174 -9.83 -14.22 -7.44
N GLU A 175 -8.57 -13.80 -7.56
CA GLU A 175 -7.41 -14.45 -6.93
C GLU A 175 -7.55 -14.60 -5.41
N SER A 176 -8.01 -13.54 -4.72
CA SER A 176 -8.08 -13.51 -3.26
C SER A 176 -9.04 -14.55 -2.65
N LEU A 177 -10.10 -14.94 -3.36
CA LEU A 177 -11.05 -15.95 -2.86
C LEU A 177 -10.44 -17.35 -2.88
N TRP A 178 -9.69 -17.67 -3.93
CA TRP A 178 -8.97 -18.94 -4.04
C TRP A 178 -7.86 -19.05 -2.99
N HIS A 179 -7.10 -17.96 -2.79
CA HIS A 179 -6.08 -17.86 -1.75
C HIS A 179 -6.68 -18.03 -0.35
N GLU A 180 -7.81 -17.36 -0.07
CA GLU A 180 -8.46 -17.48 1.24
C GLU A 180 -9.02 -18.88 1.46
N TYR A 181 -9.59 -19.52 0.44
CA TYR A 181 -10.09 -20.87 0.59
C TYR A 181 -8.96 -21.87 0.84
N PHE A 182 -7.86 -21.75 0.10
CA PHE A 182 -6.66 -22.54 0.35
C PHE A 182 -6.10 -22.31 1.76
N ARG A 183 -6.03 -21.04 2.20
CA ARG A 183 -5.59 -20.67 3.55
C ARG A 183 -6.49 -21.29 4.62
N LEU A 184 -7.80 -21.23 4.47
CA LEU A 184 -8.77 -21.81 5.41
C LEU A 184 -8.52 -23.32 5.60
N GLU A 185 -8.34 -24.06 4.51
CA GLU A 185 -8.07 -25.50 4.57
C GLU A 185 -6.73 -25.81 5.27
N LEU A 186 -5.68 -25.03 4.99
CA LEU A 186 -4.39 -25.20 5.67
C LEU A 186 -4.45 -24.86 7.16
N VAL A 187 -5.15 -23.78 7.54
CA VAL A 187 -5.39 -23.42 8.96
C VAL A 187 -6.17 -24.53 9.67
N TYR A 188 -7.19 -25.08 9.01
CA TYR A 188 -7.98 -26.19 9.56
C TYR A 188 -7.10 -27.42 9.83
N ILE A 189 -6.28 -27.83 8.87
CA ILE A 189 -5.35 -28.96 9.01
C ILE A 189 -4.33 -28.68 10.11
N ALA A 190 -3.74 -27.49 10.12
CA ALA A 190 -2.76 -27.09 11.14
C ALA A 190 -3.36 -27.15 12.55
N LYS A 191 -4.62 -26.72 12.73
CA LYS A 191 -5.33 -26.82 14.01
C LYS A 191 -5.56 -28.27 14.44
N ILE A 192 -5.91 -29.17 13.50
CA ILE A 192 -6.05 -30.60 13.80
C ILE A 192 -4.71 -31.21 14.22
N LEU A 193 -3.64 -30.92 13.48
CA LEU A 193 -2.29 -31.42 13.81
C LEU A 193 -1.80 -30.89 15.16
N ALA A 194 -2.02 -29.61 15.45
CA ALA A 194 -1.68 -29.01 16.74
C ALA A 194 -2.46 -29.64 17.89
N ARG A 195 -3.78 -29.88 17.74
CA ARG A 195 -4.59 -30.57 18.75
C ARG A 195 -4.07 -31.99 19.00
N ARG A 196 -3.72 -32.73 17.95
CA ARG A 196 -3.12 -34.08 18.07
C ARG A 196 -1.78 -34.07 18.81
N GLN A 197 -0.94 -33.06 18.54
CA GLN A 197 0.35 -32.91 19.21
C GLN A 197 0.18 -32.58 20.70
N ILE A 198 -0.77 -31.71 21.05
CA ILE A 198 -1.05 -31.30 22.44
C ILE A 198 -1.65 -32.45 23.26
N LEU A 199 -2.53 -33.26 22.67
CA LEU A 199 -3.19 -34.37 23.35
C LEU A 199 -2.27 -35.57 23.63
N GLY A 200 -1.04 -35.55 23.11
CA GLY A 200 0.00 -36.50 23.52
C GLY A 200 -0.33 -37.96 23.16
N ILE A 201 -0.34 -38.26 21.85
CA ILE A 201 -0.32 -39.59 21.20
C ILE A 201 -1.71 -40.08 20.78
N ASP A 202 -1.77 -41.07 19.87
CA ASP A 202 -2.86 -42.01 19.50
C ASP A 202 -3.74 -42.54 20.66
N ALA A 203 -4.23 -41.66 21.54
CA ALA A 203 -4.97 -42.01 22.73
C ALA A 203 -6.35 -41.35 22.69
N SER A 204 -7.36 -42.22 22.57
CA SER A 204 -8.80 -41.99 22.71
C SER A 204 -9.44 -41.03 21.71
N THR A 205 -9.65 -41.58 20.52
CA THR A 205 -10.51 -41.18 19.40
C THR A 205 -11.98 -40.85 19.78
N GLU A 206 -12.40 -41.00 21.04
CA GLU A 206 -13.82 -40.83 21.43
C GLU A 206 -14.23 -39.34 21.58
N GLU A 207 -13.32 -38.43 21.92
CA GLU A 207 -13.67 -37.00 22.09
C GLU A 207 -13.70 -36.21 20.76
N VAL A 208 -12.95 -36.67 19.75
CA VAL A 208 -12.91 -36.01 18.44
C VAL A 208 -14.16 -36.34 17.62
N GLU A 209 -14.70 -37.55 17.75
CA GLU A 209 -15.94 -37.98 17.09
C GLU A 209 -17.18 -37.36 17.74
N GLU A 210 -17.21 -37.25 19.07
CA GLU A 210 -18.35 -36.63 19.78
C GLU A 210 -18.48 -35.13 19.51
N ASP A 211 -17.39 -34.38 19.32
CA ASP A 211 -17.47 -32.94 18.98
C ASP A 211 -17.77 -32.70 17.49
N LEU A 212 -17.32 -33.57 16.57
CA LEU A 212 -17.59 -33.45 15.14
C LEU A 212 -19.03 -33.85 14.75
N LEU A 213 -19.71 -34.62 15.59
CA LEU A 213 -21.09 -35.11 15.37
C LEU A 213 -22.14 -34.41 16.26
N LYS A 214 -21.74 -33.49 17.14
CA LYS A 214 -22.65 -32.70 18.00
C LYS A 214 -23.06 -31.35 17.41
N ASP A 215 -22.74 -31.07 16.15
CA ASP A 215 -23.35 -29.93 15.45
C ASP A 215 -24.84 -30.24 15.20
N GLU A 216 -25.67 -29.63 16.05
CA GLU A 216 -27.12 -29.73 16.11
C GLU A 216 -27.79 -29.56 14.73
N GLU A 217 -28.93 -30.24 14.57
CA GLU A 217 -29.88 -30.06 13.47
C GLU A 217 -30.10 -28.58 13.12
N VAL A 218 -29.48 -28.12 12.04
CA VAL A 218 -29.80 -26.82 11.45
C VAL A 218 -31.16 -26.94 10.77
N ASP A 219 -32.10 -26.12 11.20
CA ASP A 219 -33.40 -25.88 10.55
C ASP A 219 -33.16 -25.37 9.11
N THR A 220 -33.26 -26.28 8.14
CA THR A 220 -32.85 -26.11 6.73
C THR A 220 -34.01 -25.72 5.81
N ASP A 221 -35.08 -25.11 6.33
CA ASP A 221 -36.31 -24.87 5.57
C ASP A 221 -36.18 -23.82 4.44
N ASN A 222 -35.01 -23.17 4.27
CA ASN A 222 -34.77 -22.15 3.25
C ASN A 222 -33.46 -22.30 2.44
N MET A 223 -32.82 -23.48 2.46
CA MET A 223 -31.67 -23.74 1.60
C MET A 223 -31.98 -24.89 0.64
N ILE A 224 -31.87 -24.62 -0.66
CA ILE A 224 -31.85 -25.66 -1.70
C ILE A 224 -30.70 -26.59 -1.33
N LYS A 225 -31.04 -27.81 -0.89
CA LYS A 225 -30.08 -28.85 -0.53
C LYS A 225 -29.34 -29.29 -1.79
N LEU A 226 -28.10 -28.85 -1.94
CA LEU A 226 -27.16 -29.55 -2.81
C LEU A 226 -26.67 -30.79 -2.07
N PRO A 227 -26.40 -31.91 -2.78
CA PRO A 227 -25.91 -33.14 -2.18
C PRO A 227 -24.67 -32.89 -1.31
N THR A 228 -24.68 -33.49 -0.12
CA THR A 228 -23.57 -33.52 0.82
C THR A 228 -22.50 -34.46 0.28
N VAL A 229 -21.47 -33.93 -0.37
CA VAL A 229 -20.29 -34.73 -0.74
C VAL A 229 -19.51 -35.02 0.54
N THR A 230 -19.78 -36.17 1.16
CA THR A 230 -18.95 -36.77 2.20
C THR A 230 -17.87 -37.64 1.54
N GLY A 231 -16.79 -37.95 2.28
CA GLY A 231 -15.69 -38.80 1.78
C GLY A 231 -16.10 -40.21 1.34
N GLU A 232 -17.36 -40.60 1.55
CA GLU A 232 -17.94 -41.83 1.03
C GLU A 232 -18.19 -41.77 -0.49
N GLU A 233 -18.44 -40.59 -1.08
CA GLU A 233 -18.58 -40.44 -2.55
C GLU A 233 -17.23 -40.42 -3.28
N PHE A 234 -16.13 -40.05 -2.60
CA PHE A 234 -14.77 -40.11 -3.20
C PHE A 234 -14.31 -41.57 -3.41
N ALA A 235 -14.66 -42.46 -2.47
CA ALA A 235 -14.41 -43.90 -2.60
C ALA A 235 -15.37 -44.58 -3.61
N ALA A 236 -16.50 -43.95 -3.94
CA ALA A 236 -17.39 -44.41 -5.00
C ALA A 236 -16.91 -43.96 -6.39
N PHE A 237 -16.32 -42.77 -6.49
CA PHE A 237 -15.79 -42.23 -7.74
C PHE A 237 -14.58 -43.03 -8.27
N GLU A 238 -13.74 -43.59 -7.38
CA GLU A 238 -12.65 -44.51 -7.77
C GLU A 238 -13.16 -45.89 -8.23
N LYS A 239 -14.41 -46.25 -7.92
CA LYS A 239 -15.00 -47.56 -8.27
C LYS A 239 -15.94 -47.52 -9.48
N GLU A 240 -16.36 -46.33 -9.91
CA GLU A 240 -17.23 -46.16 -11.08
C GLU A 240 -16.48 -46.30 -12.42
N ASP A 241 -15.14 -46.26 -12.42
CA ASP A 241 -14.33 -46.45 -13.64
C ASP A 241 -14.11 -47.94 -14.03
N GLU A 242 -14.57 -48.92 -13.24
CA GLU A 242 -14.32 -50.36 -13.49
C GLU A 242 -15.54 -51.26 -13.73
N GLU A 243 -16.79 -50.80 -13.60
CA GLU A 243 -17.98 -51.66 -13.78
C GLU A 243 -19.04 -51.10 -14.75
N GLU A 244 -18.67 -50.85 -16.01
CA GLU A 244 -19.61 -51.08 -17.12
C GLU A 244 -19.53 -52.55 -17.56
N THR A 245 -20.42 -53.41 -17.05
CA THR A 245 -21.13 -54.39 -17.89
C THR A 245 -22.20 -55.17 -17.09
N THR A 246 -23.38 -55.26 -17.72
CA THR A 246 -24.51 -56.18 -17.50
C THR A 246 -25.65 -55.75 -16.58
N ALA A 247 -26.85 -56.02 -17.11
CA ALA A 247 -28.15 -55.46 -16.75
C ALA A 247 -28.90 -56.27 -15.69
N GLY A 248 -29.85 -55.60 -15.00
CA GLY A 248 -30.94 -56.28 -14.28
C GLY A 248 -31.78 -55.40 -13.36
N LYS A 249 -32.94 -54.90 -13.83
CA LYS A 249 -34.12 -54.54 -12.98
C LYS A 249 -34.77 -55.84 -12.43
N PRO A 250 -35.75 -55.86 -11.48
CA PRO A 250 -36.56 -54.79 -10.81
C PRO A 250 -36.67 -55.02 -9.25
N LYS A 251 -37.39 -54.28 -8.36
CA LYS A 251 -38.82 -53.96 -8.20
C LYS A 251 -39.08 -53.05 -6.99
N LYS A 252 -40.22 -52.35 -7.03
CA LYS A 252 -40.91 -51.56 -5.99
C LYS A 252 -41.27 -52.35 -4.72
N GLY A 253 -41.26 -51.68 -3.57
CA GLY A 253 -41.94 -52.08 -2.34
C GLY A 253 -42.13 -50.88 -1.40
N SER A 254 -43.36 -50.66 -0.94
CA SER A 254 -43.85 -49.50 -0.19
C SER A 254 -44.08 -49.89 1.28
N LYS A 255 -43.89 -48.92 2.21
CA LYS A 255 -44.69 -48.60 3.43
C LYS A 255 -43.91 -48.48 4.75
N ASN A 256 -44.01 -47.27 5.29
CA ASN A 256 -44.40 -46.84 6.65
C ASN A 256 -43.85 -47.52 7.92
N SER A 257 -43.54 -46.60 8.86
CA SER A 257 -43.72 -46.64 10.32
C SER A 257 -42.84 -47.58 11.14
N ASN A 258 -41.99 -47.02 12.02
CA ASN A 258 -42.44 -46.68 13.37
C ASN A 258 -41.36 -45.92 14.18
N LYS A 259 -41.82 -44.90 14.91
CA LYS A 259 -41.14 -44.29 16.05
C LYS A 259 -41.09 -45.30 17.20
N LYS A 260 -40.00 -45.22 17.99
CA LYS A 260 -39.75 -45.81 19.32
C LYS A 260 -39.28 -47.27 19.35
N ALA A 261 -37.96 -47.44 19.35
CA ALA A 261 -37.30 -48.40 20.24
C ALA A 261 -35.98 -47.75 20.69
N LYS A 262 -35.98 -47.24 21.92
CA LYS A 262 -34.80 -46.77 22.63
C LYS A 262 -34.22 -47.98 23.36
N GLN A 263 -32.89 -48.01 23.42
CA GLN A 263 -32.03 -48.81 24.31
C GLN A 263 -31.63 -50.22 23.86
N GLU A 264 -30.30 -50.40 23.92
CA GLU A 264 -29.52 -51.64 23.87
C GLU A 264 -29.22 -52.23 22.49
N ALA A 265 -28.35 -51.55 21.73
CA ALA A 265 -27.48 -52.22 20.76
C ALA A 265 -26.02 -52.06 21.24
N LYS A 266 -25.40 -53.19 21.56
CA LYS A 266 -24.02 -53.35 22.03
C LYS A 266 -23.04 -52.63 21.09
N ARG A 267 -22.14 -51.84 21.70
CA ARG A 267 -20.96 -51.26 21.07
C ARG A 267 -20.12 -52.38 20.43
N ALA A 268 -19.96 -52.35 19.11
CA ALA A 268 -18.95 -53.16 18.44
C ALA A 268 -17.58 -52.46 18.60
N PRO A 269 -16.48 -53.19 18.87
CA PRO A 269 -15.15 -52.60 18.93
C PRO A 269 -14.73 -52.07 17.55
N LEU A 270 -13.96 -50.97 17.52
CA LEU A 270 -13.34 -50.40 16.32
C LEU A 270 -12.60 -51.50 15.54
N THR A 271 -12.87 -51.64 14.24
CA THR A 271 -12.08 -52.51 13.35
C THR A 271 -10.71 -51.86 13.07
N GLU A 272 -9.65 -52.68 13.02
CA GLU A 272 -8.26 -52.27 12.75
C GLU A 272 -8.12 -51.36 11.51
N GLU A 273 -8.92 -51.57 10.48
CA GLU A 273 -8.96 -50.75 9.25
C GLU A 273 -9.34 -49.28 9.50
N LYS A 274 -10.26 -49.01 10.45
CA LYS A 274 -10.66 -47.63 10.80
C LYS A 274 -9.61 -46.92 11.64
N ALA A 275 -8.85 -47.66 12.45
CA ALA A 275 -7.70 -47.13 13.18
C ALA A 275 -6.52 -46.83 12.23
N GLU A 276 -6.32 -47.66 11.19
CA GLU A 276 -5.30 -47.42 10.17
C GLU A 276 -5.59 -46.23 9.25
N ALA A 277 -6.85 -45.98 8.88
CA ALA A 277 -7.26 -44.82 8.08
C ALA A 277 -7.09 -43.47 8.80
N LEU A 278 -6.89 -43.49 10.13
CA LEU A 278 -6.68 -42.30 10.96
C LEU A 278 -5.20 -41.90 11.12
N LYS A 279 -4.27 -42.78 10.72
CA LYS A 279 -2.82 -42.49 10.68
C LYS A 279 -2.57 -41.31 9.73
N THR A 280 -1.73 -40.37 10.15
CA THR A 280 -1.43 -39.12 9.42
C THR A 280 -0.95 -39.35 7.98
N GLU A 281 -0.29 -40.48 7.73
CA GLU A 281 0.27 -40.84 6.42
C GLU A 281 -0.78 -41.29 5.40
N LYS A 282 -1.92 -41.83 5.86
CA LYS A 282 -2.97 -42.41 5.00
C LYS A 282 -4.24 -41.55 4.90
N ASN A 283 -4.43 -40.54 5.74
CA ASN A 283 -5.65 -39.71 5.72
C ASN A 283 -5.53 -38.56 4.69
N PRO A 284 -6.32 -38.58 3.58
CA PRO A 284 -6.27 -37.56 2.52
C PRO A 284 -6.48 -36.12 3.00
N VAL A 285 -7.32 -35.96 4.03
CA VAL A 285 -7.63 -34.64 4.60
C VAL A 285 -6.42 -34.07 5.33
N LEU A 286 -5.68 -34.91 6.06
CA LEU A 286 -4.49 -34.49 6.81
C LEU A 286 -3.26 -34.30 5.92
N ARG A 287 -3.25 -34.89 4.72
CA ARG A 287 -2.23 -34.64 3.70
C ARG A 287 -2.41 -33.30 2.97
N GLY A 288 -3.55 -32.63 3.17
CA GLY A 288 -3.87 -31.38 2.48
C GLY A 288 -4.35 -31.55 1.05
N GLU A 289 -4.86 -32.74 0.69
CA GLU A 289 -5.34 -32.99 -0.68
C GLU A 289 -6.51 -32.08 -1.07
N VAL A 290 -7.37 -31.72 -0.11
CA VAL A 290 -8.46 -30.75 -0.35
C VAL A 290 -7.88 -29.39 -0.76
N ALA A 291 -6.84 -28.92 -0.07
CA ALA A 291 -6.16 -27.68 -0.43
C ALA A 291 -5.51 -27.79 -1.81
N MET A 292 -4.92 -28.93 -2.15
CA MET A 292 -4.35 -29.18 -3.48
C MET A 292 -5.41 -29.26 -4.59
N VAL A 293 -6.62 -29.74 -4.31
CA VAL A 293 -7.75 -29.70 -5.26
C VAL A 293 -8.17 -28.25 -5.51
N VAL A 294 -8.24 -27.42 -4.46
CA VAL A 294 -8.52 -25.98 -4.59
C VAL A 294 -7.46 -25.32 -5.47
N PHE A 295 -6.19 -25.62 -5.23
CA PHE A 295 -5.08 -25.12 -6.05
C PHE A 295 -5.18 -25.55 -7.52
N ARG A 296 -5.42 -26.84 -7.80
CA ARG A 296 -5.56 -27.37 -9.17
C ARG A 296 -6.75 -26.75 -9.89
N ASN A 297 -7.87 -26.55 -9.21
CA ASN A 297 -9.04 -25.91 -9.79
C ASN A 297 -8.80 -24.40 -10.00
N GLY A 298 -8.14 -23.73 -9.05
CA GLY A 298 -7.77 -22.33 -9.19
C GLY A 298 -6.88 -22.07 -10.41
N ILE A 299 -5.87 -22.92 -10.64
CA ILE A 299 -5.00 -22.81 -11.82
C ILE A 299 -5.74 -23.04 -13.13
N LYS A 300 -6.75 -23.93 -13.15
CA LYS A 300 -7.58 -24.13 -14.35
C LYS A 300 -8.39 -22.88 -14.68
N GLU A 301 -8.89 -22.18 -13.67
CA GLU A 301 -9.70 -20.96 -13.85
C GLU A 301 -8.84 -19.72 -14.12
N ILE A 302 -7.65 -19.63 -13.50
CA ILE A 302 -6.70 -18.50 -13.65
C ILE A 302 -5.30 -19.06 -14.02
N PRO A 303 -5.09 -19.44 -15.29
CA PRO A 303 -3.83 -20.06 -15.72
C PRO A 303 -2.67 -19.07 -15.86
N ASP A 304 -2.96 -17.83 -16.29
CA ASP A 304 -1.98 -16.87 -16.82
C ASP A 304 -1.30 -16.00 -15.74
N SER A 305 -1.78 -16.02 -14.50
CA SER A 305 -1.28 -15.14 -13.43
C SER A 305 -0.16 -15.82 -12.62
N PHE A 306 1.06 -15.31 -12.75
CA PHE A 306 2.20 -15.77 -11.93
C PHE A 306 2.05 -15.33 -10.46
N SER A 307 1.62 -14.10 -10.21
CA SER A 307 1.37 -13.58 -8.86
C SER A 307 0.34 -14.42 -8.10
N PHE A 308 -0.67 -14.92 -8.82
CA PHE A 308 -1.67 -15.82 -8.25
C PHE A 308 -1.04 -17.13 -7.75
N ARG A 309 -0.21 -17.78 -8.57
CA ARG A 309 0.44 -19.05 -8.20
C ARG A 309 1.47 -18.87 -7.10
N LYS A 310 2.24 -17.78 -7.16
CA LYS A 310 3.15 -17.37 -6.09
C LYS A 310 2.41 -17.20 -4.76
N GLY A 311 1.22 -16.59 -4.77
CA GLY A 311 0.40 -16.43 -3.56
C GLY A 311 0.07 -17.74 -2.84
N PHE A 312 -0.13 -18.85 -3.56
CA PHE A 312 -0.32 -20.17 -2.91
C PHE A 312 0.95 -20.67 -2.21
N LEU A 313 2.12 -20.45 -2.83
CA LEU A 313 3.40 -20.77 -2.22
C LEU A 313 3.67 -19.92 -0.98
N ASP A 314 3.44 -18.61 -1.07
CA ASP A 314 3.60 -17.69 0.06
C ASP A 314 2.71 -18.10 1.24
N ILE A 315 1.47 -18.52 0.96
CA ILE A 315 0.56 -19.05 1.98
C ILE A 315 1.09 -20.37 2.54
N ALA A 316 1.50 -21.32 1.71
CA ALA A 316 2.03 -22.61 2.17
C ALA A 316 3.29 -22.44 3.05
N ASN A 317 4.22 -21.58 2.63
CA ASN A 317 5.49 -21.31 3.33
C ASN A 317 5.28 -20.51 4.63
N SER A 318 4.15 -19.81 4.80
CA SER A 318 3.83 -19.11 6.05
C SER A 318 3.59 -20.06 7.24
N PHE A 319 3.28 -21.33 7.01
CA PHE A 319 3.03 -22.31 8.07
C PHE A 319 4.33 -23.01 8.50
N ILE A 320 4.88 -22.56 9.63
CA ILE A 320 6.17 -23.05 10.13
C ILE A 320 6.05 -24.38 10.87
N LYS A 321 5.18 -24.48 11.88
CA LYS A 321 4.86 -25.72 12.61
C LYS A 321 3.44 -25.63 13.21
N PRO A 322 2.61 -26.68 13.09
CA PRO A 322 2.80 -27.86 12.23
C PRO A 322 2.70 -27.45 10.74
N LYS A 323 3.54 -28.03 9.87
CA LYS A 323 3.42 -27.87 8.41
C LYS A 323 2.19 -28.66 7.95
N PRO A 324 1.11 -28.01 7.46
CA PRO A 324 -0.13 -28.69 7.10
C PRO A 324 -0.06 -29.41 5.75
N LEU A 325 0.89 -29.01 4.89
CA LEU A 325 1.08 -29.58 3.57
C LEU A 325 2.38 -30.39 3.55
N GLN A 326 2.34 -31.58 2.94
CA GLN A 326 3.53 -32.42 2.76
C GLN A 326 4.51 -31.80 1.75
N GLU A 327 5.80 -32.14 1.87
CA GLU A 327 6.86 -31.66 0.97
C GLU A 327 6.57 -32.00 -0.50
N ASP A 328 6.01 -33.18 -0.77
CA ASP A 328 5.61 -33.61 -2.13
C ASP A 328 4.52 -32.72 -2.75
N SER A 329 3.59 -32.22 -1.93
CA SER A 329 2.52 -31.34 -2.39
C SER A 329 3.03 -29.93 -2.68
N ILE A 330 4.00 -29.44 -1.89
CA ILE A 330 4.70 -28.18 -2.17
C ILE A 330 5.52 -28.31 -3.46
N GLN A 331 6.22 -29.44 -3.62
CA GLN A 331 6.97 -29.76 -4.84
C GLN A 331 6.06 -29.72 -6.08
N ALA A 332 4.87 -30.31 -5.99
CA ALA A 332 3.90 -30.28 -7.07
C ALA A 332 3.48 -28.85 -7.47
N ILE A 333 3.41 -27.90 -6.50
CA ILE A 333 3.15 -26.48 -6.82
C ILE A 333 4.32 -25.90 -7.63
N TYR A 334 5.56 -26.13 -7.21
CA TYR A 334 6.75 -25.70 -7.95
C TYR A 334 6.82 -26.30 -9.37
N ASP A 335 6.49 -27.58 -9.52
CA ASP A 335 6.51 -28.25 -10.83
C ASP A 335 5.49 -27.64 -11.81
N THR A 336 4.33 -27.20 -11.32
CA THR A 336 3.36 -26.49 -12.16
C THR A 336 3.82 -25.10 -12.57
N ILE A 337 4.57 -24.41 -11.70
CA ILE A 337 5.16 -23.09 -12.01
C ILE A 337 6.27 -23.26 -13.04
N ASP A 338 7.16 -24.24 -12.85
CA ASP A 338 8.18 -24.56 -13.85
C ASP A 338 7.52 -24.90 -15.18
N ARG A 339 6.52 -25.78 -15.24
CA ARG A 339 5.88 -26.17 -16.50
C ARG A 339 5.27 -24.99 -17.26
N ASP A 340 4.50 -24.14 -16.57
CA ASP A 340 3.64 -23.16 -17.22
C ASP A 340 4.33 -21.80 -17.41
N PHE A 341 5.32 -21.45 -16.58
CA PHE A 341 5.99 -20.13 -16.61
C PHE A 341 7.49 -20.20 -16.96
N LYS A 342 7.92 -21.19 -17.76
CA LYS A 342 9.31 -21.26 -18.24
C LYS A 342 9.80 -19.99 -18.91
N GLY A 343 8.93 -19.16 -19.50
CA GLY A 343 9.34 -17.92 -20.13
C GLY A 343 9.71 -16.79 -19.15
N LEU A 344 9.21 -16.83 -17.91
CA LEU A 344 9.37 -15.74 -16.95
C LEU A 344 10.62 -15.95 -16.08
N PRO A 345 11.58 -14.99 -16.05
CA PRO A 345 12.75 -15.08 -15.18
C PRO A 345 12.39 -15.15 -13.70
N GLU A 346 11.37 -14.41 -13.26
CA GLU A 346 10.89 -14.42 -11.86
C GLU A 346 10.41 -15.81 -11.42
N ALA A 347 9.74 -16.55 -12.30
CA ALA A 347 9.27 -17.90 -12.03
C ALA A 347 10.44 -18.89 -11.91
N ARG A 348 11.42 -18.78 -12.80
CA ARG A 348 12.65 -19.61 -12.73
C ARG A 348 13.45 -19.34 -11.45
N ALA A 349 13.57 -18.07 -11.06
CA ALA A 349 14.22 -17.68 -9.81
C ALA A 349 13.49 -18.25 -8.58
N LEU A 350 12.16 -18.25 -8.58
CA LEU A 350 11.37 -18.83 -7.51
C LEU A 350 11.55 -20.36 -7.42
N VAL A 351 11.55 -21.06 -8.56
CA VAL A 351 11.82 -22.51 -8.59
C VAL A 351 13.23 -22.80 -8.09
N ALA A 352 14.23 -21.99 -8.47
CA ALA A 352 15.59 -22.13 -7.99
C ALA A 352 15.74 -21.85 -6.48
N ARG A 353 14.81 -21.13 -5.84
CA ARG A 353 14.79 -20.89 -4.38
C ARG A 353 14.20 -22.04 -3.57
N ARG A 354 13.51 -22.99 -4.21
CA ARG A 354 12.82 -24.12 -3.57
C ARG A 354 13.66 -24.84 -2.54
N SER A 355 14.95 -25.03 -2.83
CA SER A 355 15.86 -25.78 -1.95
C SER A 355 16.29 -25.00 -0.71
N ILE A 356 16.28 -23.65 -0.72
CA ILE A 356 16.51 -22.81 0.46
C ILE A 356 15.22 -22.69 1.28
N ASP A 357 14.09 -22.41 0.61
CA ASP A 357 12.81 -22.13 1.28
C ASP A 357 12.29 -23.32 2.13
N ALA A 358 12.81 -24.53 1.89
CA ALA A 358 12.51 -25.72 2.69
C ALA A 358 13.10 -25.67 4.12
N TYR A 359 14.20 -24.96 4.33
CA TYR A 359 14.99 -24.94 5.57
C TYR A 359 14.98 -23.57 6.23
N LYS A 360 15.12 -23.54 7.56
CA LYS A 360 15.45 -22.29 8.27
C LYS A 360 16.95 -22.02 8.20
N VAL A 361 17.34 -20.76 8.36
CA VAL A 361 18.73 -20.30 8.36
C VAL A 361 19.64 -21.09 9.32
N ASP A 362 19.10 -21.52 10.47
CA ASP A 362 19.84 -22.25 11.50
C ASP A 362 19.74 -23.79 11.40
N ASP A 363 19.00 -24.33 10.42
CA ASP A 363 18.83 -25.79 10.27
C ASP A 363 20.06 -26.40 9.58
N GLU A 364 20.48 -27.61 10.01
CA GLU A 364 21.66 -28.32 9.47
C GLU A 364 21.60 -28.56 7.94
N GLY A 365 20.40 -28.52 7.34
CA GLY A 365 20.18 -28.65 5.90
C GLY A 365 20.29 -27.36 5.09
N TYR A 366 20.35 -26.19 5.74
CA TYR A 366 20.33 -24.88 5.07
C TYR A 366 21.53 -24.69 4.13
N ALA A 367 22.73 -25.03 4.57
CA ALA A 367 23.93 -24.92 3.74
C ALA A 367 23.87 -25.82 2.48
N MET A 368 23.25 -27.00 2.58
CA MET A 368 23.01 -27.88 1.43
C MET A 368 21.96 -27.28 0.48
N GLY A 369 20.88 -26.72 1.05
CA GLY A 369 19.87 -25.98 0.30
C GLY A 369 20.49 -24.82 -0.49
N VAL A 370 21.32 -24.00 0.16
CA VAL A 370 22.04 -22.89 -0.47
C VAL A 370 22.90 -23.37 -1.65
N ALA A 371 23.69 -24.44 -1.47
CA ALA A 371 24.50 -24.97 -2.56
C ALA A 371 23.66 -25.47 -3.76
N ALA A 372 22.50 -26.10 -3.48
CA ALA A 372 21.57 -26.57 -4.51
C ALA A 372 20.94 -25.39 -5.27
N THR A 373 20.46 -24.37 -4.57
CA THR A 373 19.86 -23.18 -5.21
C THR A 373 20.87 -22.44 -6.08
N VAL A 374 22.10 -22.23 -5.60
CA VAL A 374 23.19 -21.61 -6.39
C VAL A 374 23.41 -22.38 -7.69
N LYS A 375 23.42 -23.73 -7.64
CA LYS A 375 23.58 -24.57 -8.83
C LYS A 375 22.42 -24.40 -9.81
N GLU A 376 21.19 -24.35 -9.34
CA GLU A 376 19.99 -24.15 -10.17
C GLU A 376 19.95 -22.74 -10.80
N PHE A 377 20.29 -21.70 -10.03
CA PHE A 377 20.44 -20.34 -10.55
C PHE A 377 21.50 -20.25 -11.64
N TRP A 378 22.65 -20.91 -11.47
CA TRP A 378 23.68 -20.96 -12.50
C TRP A 378 23.18 -21.62 -13.79
N SER A 379 22.44 -22.73 -13.68
CA SER A 379 21.82 -23.39 -14.84
C SER A 379 20.82 -22.48 -15.54
N CYS A 380 19.99 -21.75 -14.79
CA CYS A 380 19.05 -20.78 -15.35
C CYS A 380 19.77 -19.58 -16.04
N CYS A 381 20.95 -19.21 -15.54
CA CYS A 381 21.78 -18.15 -16.12
C CYS A 381 22.58 -18.60 -17.37
N GLU A 382 22.58 -19.89 -17.73
CA GLU A 382 23.19 -20.38 -18.97
C GLU A 382 22.51 -19.81 -20.21
N GLY A 383 21.20 -19.53 -20.13
CA GLY A 383 20.41 -18.90 -21.20
C GLY A 383 20.80 -17.44 -21.52
N GLY A 384 21.62 -16.80 -20.66
CA GLY A 384 22.09 -15.43 -20.90
C GLY A 384 21.08 -14.33 -20.54
N ASP A 385 19.98 -14.67 -19.85
CA ASP A 385 18.94 -13.72 -19.47
C ASP A 385 19.45 -12.70 -18.44
N VAL A 386 19.45 -11.42 -18.79
CA VAL A 386 19.96 -10.31 -17.95
C VAL A 386 19.22 -10.22 -16.61
N HIS A 387 17.90 -10.35 -16.64
CA HIS A 387 17.06 -10.25 -15.45
C HIS A 387 17.27 -11.42 -14.46
N MET A 388 17.69 -12.60 -14.94
CA MET A 388 18.05 -13.71 -14.05
C MET A 388 19.29 -13.40 -13.22
N TYR A 389 20.28 -12.72 -13.81
CA TYR A 389 21.47 -12.28 -13.08
C TYR A 389 21.13 -11.26 -11.99
N GLU A 390 20.20 -10.34 -12.25
CA GLU A 390 19.71 -9.38 -11.26
C GLU A 390 19.03 -10.10 -10.07
N LEU A 391 18.07 -10.98 -10.37
CA LEU A 391 17.35 -11.75 -9.35
C LEU A 391 18.28 -12.67 -8.55
N PHE A 392 19.33 -13.20 -9.19
CA PHE A 392 20.32 -14.04 -8.52
C PHE A 392 21.13 -13.23 -7.49
N VAL A 393 21.56 -12.01 -7.85
CA VAL A 393 22.27 -11.12 -6.92
C VAL A 393 21.35 -10.66 -5.78
N GLU A 394 20.11 -10.27 -6.07
CA GLU A 394 19.15 -9.84 -5.05
C GLU A 394 18.86 -10.95 -4.04
N ASN A 395 18.61 -12.18 -4.52
CA ASN A 395 18.35 -13.32 -3.65
C ASN A 395 19.56 -13.64 -2.76
N MET A 396 20.77 -13.69 -3.33
CA MET A 396 21.98 -13.95 -2.54
C MET A 396 22.30 -12.82 -1.56
N GLY A 397 21.95 -11.57 -1.90
CA GLY A 397 22.04 -10.41 -1.01
C GLY A 397 21.06 -10.48 0.17
N GLU A 398 19.80 -10.87 -0.08
CA GLU A 398 18.80 -11.10 0.97
C GLU A 398 19.26 -12.20 1.94
N GLU A 399 19.76 -13.33 1.42
CA GLU A 399 20.22 -14.44 2.26
C GLU A 399 21.52 -14.10 3.02
N HIS A 400 22.38 -13.25 2.46
CA HIS A 400 23.55 -12.70 3.15
C HIS A 400 23.15 -11.83 4.36
N GLN A 401 22.06 -11.05 4.25
CA GLN A 401 21.56 -10.23 5.37
C GLN A 401 20.91 -11.08 6.46
N LYS A 402 20.20 -12.16 6.10
CA LYS A 402 19.50 -13.04 7.04
C LYS A 402 20.44 -13.93 7.84
N THR A 403 21.52 -14.40 7.22
CA THR A 403 22.46 -15.36 7.83
C THR A 403 23.38 -14.65 8.82
N GLN A 404 23.62 -15.23 10.00
CA GLN A 404 24.59 -14.69 10.96
C GLN A 404 25.97 -15.37 10.89
N GLU A 405 26.05 -16.57 10.33
CA GLU A 405 27.29 -17.34 10.22
C GLU A 405 28.31 -16.69 9.26
N GLU A 406 29.52 -16.43 9.75
CA GLU A 406 30.60 -15.78 8.99
C GLU A 406 31.04 -16.58 7.76
N ASN A 407 31.08 -17.92 7.87
CA ASN A 407 31.48 -18.78 6.76
C ASN A 407 30.48 -18.75 5.61
N LEU A 408 29.17 -18.75 5.91
CA LEU A 408 28.12 -18.62 4.91
C LEU A 408 28.10 -17.22 4.30
N LYS A 409 28.32 -16.16 5.09
CA LYS A 409 28.48 -14.79 4.57
C LYS A 409 29.67 -14.69 3.60
N LEU A 410 30.80 -15.31 3.94
CA LEU A 410 31.96 -15.37 3.05
C LEU A 410 31.66 -16.18 1.77
N TYR A 411 30.86 -17.23 1.86
CA TYR A 411 30.40 -17.97 0.70
C TYR A 411 29.51 -17.11 -0.20
N PHE A 412 28.47 -16.48 0.34
CA PHE A 412 27.58 -15.59 -0.41
C PHE A 412 28.35 -14.47 -1.09
N SER A 413 29.29 -13.85 -0.38
CA SER A 413 30.09 -12.77 -0.96
C SER A 413 30.95 -13.20 -2.14
N LYS A 414 31.67 -14.31 -2.00
CA LYS A 414 32.42 -14.90 -3.10
C LYS A 414 31.52 -15.33 -4.26
N THR A 415 30.30 -15.81 -3.99
CA THR A 415 29.35 -16.15 -5.06
C THR A 415 28.87 -14.90 -5.80
N ILE A 416 28.55 -13.82 -5.10
CA ILE A 416 28.13 -12.54 -5.70
C ILE A 416 29.26 -11.97 -6.57
N ASP A 417 30.50 -11.96 -6.09
CA ASP A 417 31.66 -11.53 -6.88
C ASP A 417 31.87 -12.39 -8.13
N ARG A 418 31.62 -13.70 -8.02
CA ARG A 418 31.65 -14.64 -9.16
C ARG A 418 30.52 -14.35 -10.15
N ILE A 419 29.33 -13.97 -9.69
CA ILE A 419 28.19 -13.58 -10.53
C ILE A 419 28.57 -12.35 -11.36
N PHE A 420 29.08 -11.28 -10.74
CA PHE A 420 29.54 -10.09 -11.45
C PHE A 420 30.68 -10.38 -12.43
N SER A 421 31.63 -11.23 -12.03
CA SER A 421 32.72 -11.68 -12.90
C SER A 421 32.23 -12.50 -14.09
N SER A 422 31.15 -13.28 -13.93
CA SER A 422 30.53 -14.02 -15.02
C SER A 422 29.72 -13.12 -15.94
N ALA A 423 28.97 -12.15 -15.39
CA ALA A 423 28.17 -11.22 -16.17
C ALA A 423 29.06 -10.34 -17.07
N SER A 424 30.17 -9.82 -16.52
CA SER A 424 31.15 -9.06 -17.30
C SER A 424 31.81 -9.89 -18.41
N LYS A 425 32.15 -11.16 -18.16
CA LYS A 425 32.68 -12.07 -19.20
C LYS A 425 31.69 -12.35 -20.32
N LYS A 426 30.39 -12.50 -19.99
CA LYS A 426 29.32 -12.74 -20.98
C LYS A 426 28.81 -11.45 -21.64
N GLN A 427 29.37 -10.28 -21.30
CA GLN A 427 28.91 -8.96 -21.77
C GLN A 427 27.41 -8.71 -21.48
N ILE A 428 26.92 -9.25 -20.37
CA ILE A 428 25.55 -9.04 -19.91
C ILE A 428 25.55 -7.77 -19.06
N HIS A 429 24.89 -6.73 -19.56
CA HIS A 429 24.94 -5.39 -18.99
C HIS A 429 23.52 -4.86 -18.78
N SER A 430 23.20 -4.49 -17.55
CA SER A 430 21.96 -3.80 -17.18
C SER A 430 22.26 -2.68 -16.18
N GLU A 431 21.50 -1.60 -16.26
CA GLU A 431 21.50 -0.51 -15.29
C GLU A 431 21.41 -1.05 -13.85
N LYS A 432 20.44 -1.93 -13.59
CA LYS A 432 20.19 -2.48 -12.26
C LYS A 432 21.35 -3.34 -11.77
N LEU A 433 21.97 -4.13 -12.66
CA LEU A 433 23.13 -4.96 -12.31
C LEU A 433 24.33 -4.10 -11.89
N TYR A 434 24.57 -2.98 -12.57
CA TYR A 434 25.62 -2.04 -12.22
C TYR A 434 25.38 -1.37 -10.86
N LEU A 435 24.15 -0.93 -10.60
CA LEU A 435 23.76 -0.36 -9.30
C LEU A 435 23.93 -1.39 -8.17
N LEU A 436 23.47 -2.62 -8.39
CA LEU A 436 23.65 -3.71 -7.42
C LEU A 436 25.13 -3.99 -7.16
N GLN A 437 25.97 -3.96 -8.19
CA GLN A 437 27.41 -4.14 -8.03
C GLN A 437 28.05 -3.03 -7.20
N ILE A 438 27.66 -1.78 -7.43
CA ILE A 438 28.18 -0.63 -6.68
C ILE A 438 27.76 -0.70 -5.22
N ASN A 439 26.47 -0.92 -4.96
CA ASN A 439 25.95 -1.08 -3.60
C ASN A 439 26.66 -2.22 -2.86
N TRP A 440 26.90 -3.33 -3.55
CA TRP A 440 27.62 -4.47 -3.00
C TRP A 440 29.09 -4.17 -2.69
N LEU A 441 29.78 -3.41 -3.56
CA LEU A 441 31.16 -2.98 -3.31
C LEU A 441 31.25 -2.18 -2.00
N PHE A 442 30.28 -1.29 -1.73
CA PHE A 442 30.25 -0.52 -0.49
C PHE A 442 29.88 -1.35 0.75
N SER A 443 29.06 -2.39 0.62
CA SER A 443 28.65 -3.20 1.78
C SER A 443 29.71 -4.18 2.26
N ASN A 444 30.60 -4.64 1.38
CA ASN A 444 31.45 -5.81 1.64
C ASN A 444 32.94 -5.54 1.76
N SER A 445 33.40 -4.34 1.40
CA SER A 445 34.82 -4.03 1.41
C SER A 445 35.30 -3.42 2.72
N THR A 446 36.46 -3.88 3.19
CA THR A 446 37.22 -3.28 4.30
C THR A 446 38.21 -2.20 3.84
N LEU A 447 38.12 -1.79 2.56
CA LEU A 447 39.01 -0.79 1.97
C LEU A 447 38.60 0.62 2.41
N GLU A 448 39.55 1.55 2.38
CA GLU A 448 39.27 2.97 2.62
C GLU A 448 38.23 3.50 1.61
N VAL A 449 37.34 4.38 2.08
CA VAL A 449 36.21 4.94 1.33
C VAL A 449 36.66 5.58 0.01
N GLU A 450 37.83 6.22 -0.01
CA GLU A 450 38.38 6.84 -1.22
C GLU A 450 38.81 5.82 -2.28
N ALA A 451 39.48 4.74 -1.88
CA ALA A 451 39.90 3.68 -2.79
C ALA A 451 38.69 2.91 -3.38
N LEU A 452 37.60 2.82 -2.62
CA LEU A 452 36.34 2.25 -3.08
C LEU A 452 35.62 3.14 -4.07
N SER A 453 35.57 4.43 -3.77
CA SER A 453 34.99 5.45 -4.66
C SER A 453 35.70 5.42 -6.02
N LYS A 454 37.04 5.33 -6.05
CA LYS A 454 37.82 5.21 -7.30
C LYS A 454 37.49 3.94 -8.10
N LYS A 455 37.34 2.79 -7.43
CA LYS A 455 36.95 1.52 -8.09
C LYS A 455 35.51 1.57 -8.62
N ALA A 456 34.58 2.14 -7.86
CA ALA A 456 33.19 2.31 -8.25
C ALA A 456 33.05 3.29 -9.43
N LEU A 457 33.84 4.37 -9.47
CA LEU A 457 33.87 5.31 -10.59
C LEU A 457 34.38 4.67 -11.89
N ALA A 458 35.46 3.89 -11.83
CA ALA A 458 35.95 3.17 -13.02
C ALA A 458 34.93 2.15 -13.56
N LEU A 459 34.05 1.64 -12.71
CA LEU A 459 32.97 0.74 -13.09
C LEU A 459 31.77 1.51 -13.67
N LEU A 460 31.43 2.65 -13.08
CA LEU A 460 30.41 3.56 -13.59
C LEU A 460 30.80 4.17 -14.94
N ASP A 461 32.06 4.55 -15.15
CA ASP A 461 32.52 5.06 -16.44
C ASP A 461 32.26 4.05 -17.57
N LYS A 462 32.50 2.76 -17.29
CA LYS A 462 32.17 1.68 -18.23
C LYS A 462 30.66 1.53 -18.41
N ALA A 463 29.90 1.62 -17.32
CA ALA A 463 28.44 1.47 -17.34
C ALA A 463 27.74 2.61 -18.11
N VAL A 464 28.18 3.85 -17.92
CA VAL A 464 27.62 5.03 -18.61
C VAL A 464 28.01 5.04 -20.10
N VAL A 465 29.19 4.51 -20.47
CA VAL A 465 29.52 4.30 -21.90
C VAL A 465 28.58 3.27 -22.55
N GLN A 466 28.19 2.23 -21.82
CA GLN A 466 27.32 1.17 -22.35
C GLN A 466 25.83 1.51 -22.28
N HIS A 467 25.39 2.28 -21.27
CA HIS A 467 24.01 2.71 -21.06
C HIS A 467 23.90 4.23 -20.90
N PRO A 468 24.10 5.01 -21.99
CA PRO A 468 24.04 6.47 -21.93
C PRO A 468 22.67 7.01 -21.52
N GLU A 469 21.59 6.23 -21.67
CA GLU A 469 20.20 6.62 -21.37
C GLU A 469 19.83 6.49 -19.88
N SER A 470 20.70 5.93 -19.03
CA SER A 470 20.40 5.72 -17.61
C SER A 470 20.93 6.88 -16.74
N ALA A 471 20.05 7.77 -16.27
CA ALA A 471 20.46 8.81 -15.32
C ALA A 471 20.67 8.33 -13.88
N PRO A 472 20.07 7.25 -13.36
CA PRO A 472 20.43 6.75 -12.03
C PRO A 472 21.90 6.39 -11.92
N LEU A 473 22.52 5.86 -12.99
CA LEU A 473 23.97 5.62 -13.04
C LEU A 473 24.76 6.93 -13.02
N LEU A 474 24.34 7.94 -13.77
CA LEU A 474 24.98 9.26 -13.79
C LEU A 474 24.85 9.99 -12.44
N LEU A 475 23.69 9.89 -11.78
CA LEU A 475 23.47 10.48 -10.47
C LEU A 475 24.30 9.78 -9.40
N GLN A 476 24.41 8.45 -9.44
CA GLN A 476 25.32 7.72 -8.56
C GLN A 476 26.79 8.08 -8.84
N GLN A 477 27.15 8.31 -10.11
CA GLN A 477 28.48 8.81 -10.46
C GLN A 477 28.75 10.19 -9.84
N ILE A 478 27.82 11.13 -9.95
CA ILE A 478 27.95 12.48 -9.36
C ILE A 478 28.08 12.39 -7.83
N ARG A 479 27.25 11.57 -7.18
CA ARG A 479 27.31 11.36 -5.72
C ARG A 479 28.64 10.78 -5.26
N LEU A 480 29.19 9.82 -5.99
CA LEU A 480 30.47 9.18 -5.66
C LEU A 480 31.70 10.05 -5.95
N VAL A 481 31.59 11.01 -6.87
CA VAL A 481 32.67 11.98 -7.05
C VAL A 481 32.73 12.97 -5.89
N ARG A 482 31.58 13.35 -5.30
CA ARG A 482 31.55 14.23 -4.11
C ARG A 482 32.25 13.67 -2.88
N THR A 483 32.41 12.35 -2.79
CA THR A 483 33.13 11.71 -1.68
C THR A 483 34.65 11.67 -1.90
N LEU A 484 35.15 12.17 -3.04
CA LEU A 484 36.59 12.28 -3.33
C LEU A 484 37.16 13.63 -2.87
N SER A 485 38.49 13.77 -2.92
CA SER A 485 39.18 15.02 -2.61
C SER A 485 38.76 16.19 -3.53
N PRO A 486 38.70 17.44 -3.05
CA PRO A 486 38.26 18.61 -3.83
C PRO A 486 38.99 18.78 -5.18
N SER A 487 40.30 18.54 -5.20
CA SER A 487 41.12 18.56 -6.42
C SER A 487 40.67 17.55 -7.50
N GLU A 488 40.22 16.35 -7.10
CA GLU A 488 39.69 15.34 -8.02
C GLU A 488 38.25 15.67 -8.45
N GLN A 489 37.47 16.32 -7.59
CA GLN A 489 36.13 16.82 -7.90
C GLN A 489 36.18 17.87 -9.01
N ALA A 490 37.03 18.89 -8.87
CA ALA A 490 37.23 19.96 -9.85
C ALA A 490 37.63 19.42 -11.25
N ALA A 491 38.39 18.32 -11.30
CA ALA A 491 38.86 17.73 -12.56
C ALA A 491 37.81 16.87 -13.28
N THR A 492 36.93 16.19 -12.53
CA THR A 492 36.03 15.15 -13.07
C THR A 492 34.58 15.60 -13.19
N LEU A 493 34.06 16.39 -12.25
CA LEU A 493 32.67 16.85 -12.22
C LEU A 493 32.27 17.66 -13.46
N PRO A 494 33.06 18.64 -13.94
CA PRO A 494 32.66 19.44 -15.11
C PRO A 494 32.45 18.59 -16.37
N ARG A 495 33.25 17.53 -16.56
CA ARG A 495 33.12 16.61 -17.70
C ARG A 495 31.87 15.73 -17.58
N ILE A 496 31.57 15.24 -16.38
CA ILE A 496 30.40 14.41 -16.11
C ILE A 496 29.12 15.22 -16.29
N PHE A 497 29.09 16.44 -15.76
CA PHE A 497 27.96 17.35 -15.94
C PHE A 497 27.79 17.78 -17.40
N ALA A 498 28.87 18.08 -18.15
CA ALA A 498 28.77 18.39 -19.57
C ALA A 498 28.14 17.23 -20.38
N ARG A 499 28.44 15.97 -20.00
CA ARG A 499 27.82 14.78 -20.59
C ARG A 499 26.35 14.63 -20.16
N ALA A 500 26.08 14.75 -18.86
CA ALA A 500 24.74 14.60 -18.29
C ALA A 500 23.77 15.67 -18.83
N LEU A 501 24.23 16.90 -19.02
CA LEU A 501 23.43 17.99 -19.59
C LEU A 501 23.17 17.83 -21.09
N LYS A 502 24.04 17.11 -21.81
CA LYS A 502 23.83 16.77 -23.22
C LYS A 502 22.81 15.66 -23.40
N ASP A 503 22.90 14.61 -22.57
CA ASP A 503 22.14 13.37 -22.75
C ASP A 503 20.82 13.36 -21.92
N HIS A 504 20.75 14.05 -20.77
CA HIS A 504 19.64 14.04 -19.80
C HIS A 504 19.15 15.42 -19.37
N SER A 505 19.09 16.38 -20.29
CA SER A 505 18.61 17.74 -20.01
C SER A 505 17.16 17.80 -19.50
N GLU A 506 16.38 16.73 -19.68
CA GLU A 506 14.96 16.62 -19.31
C GLU A 506 14.70 16.26 -17.83
N ARG A 507 15.71 15.89 -17.02
CA ARG A 507 15.52 15.42 -15.64
C ARG A 507 15.86 16.43 -14.56
N PHE A 508 14.99 16.58 -13.56
CA PHE A 508 15.12 17.58 -12.50
C PHE A 508 16.30 17.34 -11.56
N GLU A 509 16.54 16.08 -11.19
CA GLU A 509 17.60 15.71 -10.23
C GLU A 509 19.00 16.08 -10.73
N VAL A 510 19.26 15.95 -12.03
CA VAL A 510 20.56 16.32 -12.63
C VAL A 510 20.84 17.80 -12.46
N TRP A 511 19.83 18.66 -12.66
CA TRP A 511 19.96 20.11 -12.51
C TRP A 511 20.14 20.52 -11.04
N ARG A 512 19.43 19.86 -10.11
CA ARG A 512 19.61 20.09 -8.67
C ARG A 512 21.04 19.76 -8.24
N GLU A 513 21.57 18.61 -8.66
CA GLU A 513 22.96 18.23 -8.33
C GLU A 513 24.00 19.12 -9.01
N TYR A 514 23.75 19.57 -10.24
CA TYR A 514 24.63 20.51 -10.94
C TYR A 514 24.73 21.87 -10.23
N ILE A 515 23.60 22.40 -9.77
CA ILE A 515 23.55 23.73 -9.16
C ILE A 515 24.07 23.72 -7.74
N THR A 516 23.84 22.64 -6.99
CA THR A 516 24.51 22.43 -5.70
C THR A 516 26.02 22.35 -5.89
N PHE A 517 26.53 21.67 -6.93
CA PHE A 517 27.96 21.70 -7.27
C PHE A 517 28.48 23.12 -7.58
N LEU A 518 27.75 23.92 -8.37
CA LEU A 518 28.18 25.30 -8.66
C LEU A 518 28.25 26.16 -7.38
N ARG A 519 27.33 25.95 -6.43
CA ARG A 519 27.33 26.65 -5.13
C ARG A 519 28.51 26.21 -4.26
N THR A 520 28.78 24.91 -4.16
CA THR A 520 29.92 24.39 -3.36
C THR A 520 31.26 24.82 -3.96
N ALA A 521 31.44 24.70 -5.28
CA ALA A 521 32.67 25.11 -5.96
C ALA A 521 32.96 26.62 -5.82
N TYR A 522 31.92 27.45 -5.69
CA TYR A 522 32.09 28.87 -5.38
C TYR A 522 32.50 29.11 -3.91
N ARG A 523 31.89 28.40 -2.95
CA ARG A 523 32.24 28.50 -1.52
C ARG A 523 33.68 28.05 -1.26
N GLU A 524 34.15 27.03 -1.97
CA GLU A 524 35.51 26.48 -1.86
C GLU A 524 36.56 27.24 -2.69
N GLU A 525 36.19 28.37 -3.31
CA GLU A 525 37.05 29.22 -4.16
C GLU A 525 37.65 28.52 -5.41
N GLU A 526 37.11 27.36 -5.82
CA GLU A 526 37.62 26.61 -6.97
C GLU A 526 37.26 27.24 -8.32
N MET A 527 36.18 28.02 -8.39
CA MET A 527 35.76 28.75 -9.59
C MET A 527 35.59 30.24 -9.33
N THR A 528 35.95 31.06 -10.32
CA THR A 528 35.68 32.50 -10.26
C THR A 528 34.19 32.77 -10.42
N LYS A 529 33.71 33.87 -9.84
CA LYS A 529 32.34 34.34 -10.00
C LYS A 529 31.88 34.41 -11.45
N GLU A 530 32.77 34.85 -12.35
CA GLU A 530 32.50 34.97 -13.79
C GLU A 530 32.26 33.60 -14.43
N GLN A 531 33.01 32.57 -14.02
CA GLN A 531 32.83 31.19 -14.50
C GLN A 531 31.52 30.59 -14.02
N VAL A 532 31.12 30.88 -12.76
CA VAL A 532 29.85 30.43 -12.20
C VAL A 532 28.67 31.13 -12.91
N GLU A 533 28.76 32.44 -13.14
CA GLU A 533 27.75 33.20 -13.90
C GLU A 533 27.62 32.66 -15.34
N GLU A 534 28.72 32.37 -16.03
CA GLU A 534 28.69 31.78 -17.37
C GLU A 534 28.05 30.40 -17.39
N ALA A 535 28.35 29.54 -16.40
CA ALA A 535 27.75 28.23 -16.24
C ALA A 535 26.23 28.28 -16.01
N PHE A 536 25.76 29.22 -15.18
CA PHE A 536 24.33 29.46 -14.98
C PHE A 536 23.64 30.01 -16.23
N LEU A 537 24.31 30.89 -16.98
CA LEU A 537 23.76 31.39 -18.25
C LEU A 537 23.65 30.28 -19.30
N GLU A 538 24.61 29.37 -19.36
CA GLU A 538 24.55 28.20 -20.23
C GLU A 538 23.45 27.22 -19.78
N ALA A 539 23.27 27.02 -18.46
CA ALA A 539 22.15 26.26 -17.91
C ALA A 539 20.79 26.85 -18.32
N ILE A 540 20.63 28.17 -18.26
CA ILE A 540 19.42 28.87 -18.72
C ILE A 540 19.25 28.69 -20.24
N ARG A 541 20.33 28.76 -21.03
CA ARG A 541 20.26 28.54 -22.47
C ARG A 541 19.81 27.11 -22.82
N ILE A 542 20.35 26.11 -22.13
CA ILE A 542 19.97 24.71 -22.33
C ILE A 542 18.50 24.49 -21.93
N THR A 543 18.09 24.94 -20.75
CA THR A 543 16.71 24.78 -20.27
C THR A 543 15.68 25.54 -21.12
N THR A 544 16.04 26.71 -21.68
CA THR A 544 15.16 27.45 -22.61
C THR A 544 15.00 26.76 -23.96
N THR A 545 16.00 25.97 -24.42
CA THR A 545 15.88 25.18 -25.65
C THR A 545 15.02 23.91 -25.52
N LEU A 546 14.68 23.49 -24.30
CA LEU A 546 13.78 22.36 -24.09
C LEU A 546 12.36 22.73 -24.52
N LEU A 547 11.71 21.90 -25.34
CA LEU A 547 10.32 22.11 -25.73
C LEU A 547 9.38 21.75 -24.57
N PRO A 548 8.38 22.60 -24.25
CA PRO A 548 7.33 22.21 -23.30
C PRO A 548 6.33 21.28 -24.02
N ASP A 549 6.31 19.99 -23.66
CA ASP A 549 5.35 19.02 -24.21
C ASP A 549 4.22 18.69 -23.22
N VAL A 550 3.05 18.41 -23.79
CA VAL A 550 1.71 18.42 -23.16
C VAL A 550 1.42 17.18 -22.28
N THR A 551 2.40 16.28 -22.05
CA THR A 551 2.17 15.02 -21.32
C THR A 551 2.47 15.11 -19.82
N VAL A 552 1.62 14.48 -19.02
CA VAL A 552 1.70 14.42 -17.54
C VAL A 552 3.01 13.80 -17.03
N GLU A 553 3.62 12.92 -17.83
CA GLU A 553 4.87 12.20 -17.52
C GLU A 553 6.12 13.11 -17.56
N ARG A 554 6.04 14.33 -18.11
CA ARG A 554 7.16 15.29 -18.25
C ARG A 554 6.92 16.62 -17.52
N ALA A 555 6.07 16.62 -16.49
CA ALA A 555 5.84 17.78 -15.62
C ALA A 555 7.13 18.38 -15.03
N GLU A 556 8.18 17.56 -14.90
CA GLU A 556 9.51 17.96 -14.44
C GLU A 556 10.17 19.03 -15.34
N ILE A 557 9.94 19.05 -16.66
CA ILE A 557 10.59 20.02 -17.57
C ILE A 557 10.11 21.45 -17.29
N GLY A 558 8.82 21.63 -16.99
CA GLY A 558 8.27 22.91 -16.56
C GLY A 558 8.87 23.36 -15.22
N GLN A 559 9.01 22.43 -14.28
CA GLN A 559 9.63 22.66 -12.98
C GLN A 559 11.12 22.99 -13.09
N ILE A 560 11.86 22.37 -14.01
CA ILE A 560 13.27 22.66 -14.28
C ILE A 560 13.44 24.10 -14.77
N LYS A 561 12.66 24.50 -15.78
CA LYS A 561 12.67 25.88 -16.30
C LYS A 561 12.28 26.90 -15.23
N GLN A 562 11.40 26.52 -14.31
CA GLN A 562 11.02 27.36 -13.18
C GLN A 562 12.14 27.48 -12.14
N SER A 563 12.75 26.34 -11.79
CA SER A 563 13.67 26.25 -10.66
C SER A 563 15.08 26.71 -11.02
N VAL A 564 15.63 26.39 -12.20
CA VAL A 564 16.99 26.82 -12.60
C VAL A 564 17.14 28.34 -12.63
N GLY A 565 16.13 29.04 -13.17
CA GLY A 565 16.11 30.50 -13.15
C GLY A 565 16.01 31.09 -11.74
N ALA A 566 15.18 30.49 -10.87
CA ALA A 566 15.05 30.90 -9.48
C ALA A 566 16.33 30.67 -8.68
N TRP A 567 16.97 29.51 -8.84
CA TRP A 567 18.19 29.13 -8.13
C TRP A 567 19.40 29.98 -8.50
N PHE A 568 19.49 30.43 -9.76
CA PHE A 568 20.51 31.39 -10.18
C PHE A 568 20.33 32.75 -9.50
N LEU A 569 19.10 33.27 -9.48
CA LEU A 569 18.81 34.56 -8.85
C LEU A 569 19.03 34.51 -7.34
N ASP A 570 18.67 33.39 -6.70
CA ASP A 570 18.91 33.12 -5.28
C ASP A 570 20.42 33.06 -4.96
N TRP A 571 21.23 32.48 -5.85
CA TRP A 571 22.69 32.51 -5.69
C TRP A 571 23.25 33.94 -5.84
N VAL A 572 22.80 34.70 -6.84
CA VAL A 572 23.24 36.10 -7.03
C VAL A 572 22.87 36.97 -5.84
N ASP A 573 21.67 36.78 -5.28
CA ASP A 573 21.22 37.50 -4.08
C ASP A 573 22.14 37.22 -2.88
N ASN A 574 22.50 35.95 -2.66
CA ASN A 574 23.43 35.56 -1.59
C ASN A 574 24.86 36.14 -1.76
N VAL A 575 25.31 36.42 -2.99
CA VAL A 575 26.68 36.88 -3.26
C VAL A 575 26.79 38.41 -3.35
N GLU A 576 25.80 39.08 -3.95
CA GLU A 576 25.85 40.51 -4.27
C GLU A 576 24.65 41.32 -3.76
N GLY A 577 23.65 40.67 -3.19
CA GLY A 577 22.37 41.28 -2.85
C GLY A 577 21.58 41.74 -4.08
N ILE A 578 20.57 42.58 -3.81
CA ILE A 578 19.54 42.99 -4.78
C ILE A 578 20.14 43.75 -5.97
N GLU A 579 21.20 44.54 -5.78
CA GLU A 579 21.83 45.28 -6.88
C GLU A 579 22.45 44.34 -7.93
N GLY A 580 23.02 43.22 -7.48
CA GLY A 580 23.49 42.14 -8.34
C GLY A 580 22.36 41.48 -9.10
N VAL A 581 21.26 41.16 -8.39
CA VAL A 581 20.04 40.60 -8.98
C VAL A 581 19.50 41.54 -10.06
N ARG A 582 19.48 42.86 -9.81
CA ARG A 582 19.10 43.91 -10.75
C ARG A 582 19.97 43.96 -11.99
N ARG A 583 21.28 43.81 -11.86
CA ARG A 583 22.20 43.72 -13.00
C ARG A 583 21.86 42.51 -13.87
N VAL A 584 21.67 41.36 -13.23
CA VAL A 584 21.48 40.08 -13.89
C VAL A 584 20.14 40.02 -14.62
N TYR A 585 19.02 40.37 -13.97
CA TYR A 585 17.73 40.36 -14.67
C TYR A 585 17.65 41.44 -15.76
N ARG A 586 18.28 42.62 -15.58
CA ARG A 586 18.39 43.64 -16.66
C ARG A 586 19.21 43.16 -17.85
N SER A 587 20.25 42.36 -17.61
CA SER A 587 21.03 41.72 -18.66
C SER A 587 20.24 40.63 -19.39
N LEU A 588 19.52 39.77 -18.65
CA LEU A 588 18.65 38.74 -19.21
C LEU A 588 17.50 39.32 -20.03
N MET A 589 16.93 40.47 -19.62
CA MET A 589 15.92 41.20 -20.38
C MET A 589 16.45 41.73 -21.71
N LYS A 590 17.71 42.19 -21.77
CA LYS A 590 18.33 42.68 -23.01
C LYS A 590 18.67 41.56 -24.00
N LYS A 591 18.95 40.36 -23.50
CA LYS A 591 19.31 39.18 -24.30
C LYS A 591 18.12 38.34 -24.78
N SER A 592 16.89 38.79 -24.52
CA SER A 592 15.62 38.17 -24.97
C SER A 592 15.47 36.67 -24.68
N LEU A 593 15.67 36.28 -23.41
CA LEU A 593 15.50 34.89 -22.94
C LEU A 593 14.51 34.68 -21.76
N PRO A 594 13.61 35.60 -21.36
CA PRO A 594 12.92 35.41 -20.10
C PRO A 594 11.69 34.50 -20.21
N VAL A 595 11.73 33.39 -19.46
CA VAL A 595 10.58 32.55 -19.14
C VAL A 595 9.76 33.25 -18.03
N LEU A 596 8.43 33.10 -18.04
CA LEU A 596 7.53 33.70 -17.04
C LEU A 596 7.97 33.46 -15.58
N SER A 597 8.57 32.31 -15.31
CA SER A 597 9.10 31.91 -14.01
C SER A 597 10.21 32.80 -13.46
N ILE A 598 11.09 33.29 -14.33
CA ILE A 598 12.22 34.16 -13.94
C ILE A 598 11.66 35.48 -13.39
N PHE A 599 10.61 36.02 -14.02
CA PHE A 599 9.96 37.25 -13.52
C PHE A 599 9.32 37.04 -12.16
N ILE A 600 8.65 35.91 -11.94
CA ILE A 600 8.03 35.58 -10.65
C ILE A 600 9.09 35.43 -9.56
N ALA A 601 10.22 34.79 -9.86
CA ALA A 601 11.35 34.68 -8.93
C ALA A 601 11.98 36.04 -8.60
N CYS A 602 12.17 36.92 -9.61
CA CYS A 602 12.62 38.30 -9.39
C CYS A 602 11.64 39.08 -8.52
N ILE A 603 10.33 38.95 -8.74
CA ILE A 603 9.29 39.61 -7.95
C ILE A 603 9.32 39.11 -6.50
N ARG A 604 9.52 37.81 -6.27
CA ARG A 604 9.65 37.24 -4.91
C ARG A 604 10.83 37.87 -4.17
N LEU A 605 12.00 37.91 -4.80
CA LEU A 605 13.22 38.47 -4.19
C LEU A 605 13.09 39.98 -3.95
N GLU A 606 12.59 40.74 -4.92
CA GLU A 606 12.35 42.19 -4.73
C GLU A 606 11.28 42.47 -3.66
N LYS A 607 10.28 41.60 -3.47
CA LYS A 607 9.31 41.71 -2.35
C LYS A 607 9.96 41.43 -1.00
N GLN A 608 10.88 40.46 -0.90
CA GLN A 608 11.58 40.13 0.34
C GLN A 608 12.45 41.30 0.80
N HIS A 609 13.09 41.99 -0.15
CA HIS A 609 13.94 43.15 0.10
C HIS A 609 13.20 44.50 0.00
N ALA A 610 11.87 44.49 -0.14
CA ALA A 610 11.07 45.72 -0.27
C ALA A 610 10.97 46.52 1.03
N GLU A 611 11.30 45.93 2.18
CA GLU A 611 11.36 46.65 3.46
C GLU A 611 12.56 47.60 3.54
N ASP A 612 13.62 47.33 2.75
CA ASP A 612 14.89 48.04 2.86
C ASP A 612 15.11 49.14 1.79
N GLU A 613 14.39 49.13 0.65
CA GLU A 613 14.57 50.10 -0.44
C GLU A 613 13.27 50.63 -1.08
N GLU A 614 13.11 51.97 -1.15
CA GLU A 614 11.96 52.65 -1.81
C GLU A 614 11.85 52.36 -3.32
N ASP A 615 12.96 52.04 -3.99
CA ASP A 615 12.99 51.80 -5.43
C ASP A 615 12.48 50.42 -5.85
N SER A 616 12.41 49.46 -4.92
CA SER A 616 11.89 48.10 -5.16
C SER A 616 10.43 48.13 -5.63
N SER A 617 9.61 49.08 -5.16
CA SER A 617 8.20 49.20 -5.57
C SER A 617 8.01 49.53 -7.05
N LYS A 618 8.90 50.35 -7.63
CA LYS A 618 8.84 50.70 -9.05
C LYS A 618 9.29 49.53 -9.92
N GLU A 619 10.36 48.85 -9.51
CA GLU A 619 10.88 47.67 -10.21
C GLU A 619 9.89 46.49 -10.17
N ILE A 620 9.22 46.26 -9.04
CA ILE A 620 8.16 45.24 -8.93
C ILE A 620 7.04 45.50 -9.93
N SER A 621 6.58 46.76 -10.05
CA SER A 621 5.54 47.12 -11.03
C SER A 621 5.98 46.87 -12.47
N LEU A 622 7.23 47.18 -12.80
CA LEU A 622 7.83 46.95 -14.11
C LEU A 622 7.96 45.45 -14.43
N LEU A 623 8.35 44.65 -13.43
CA LEU A 623 8.48 43.20 -13.56
C LEU A 623 7.11 42.53 -13.77
N TYR A 624 6.07 42.95 -13.05
CA TYR A 624 4.71 42.47 -13.28
C TYR A 624 4.16 42.86 -14.66
N ASP A 625 4.35 44.10 -15.09
CA ASP A 625 3.93 44.54 -16.42
C ASP A 625 4.62 43.74 -17.55
N LYS A 626 5.90 43.38 -17.36
CA LYS A 626 6.64 42.54 -18.31
C LYS A 626 6.24 41.07 -18.23
N ALA A 627 5.94 40.54 -17.05
CA ALA A 627 5.44 39.17 -16.90
C ALA A 627 4.12 38.98 -17.67
N ILE A 628 3.24 39.98 -17.60
CA ILE A 628 1.96 40.00 -18.33
C ILE A 628 2.17 40.07 -19.85
N GLN A 629 3.20 40.79 -20.33
CA GLN A 629 3.53 40.83 -21.76
C GLN A 629 4.03 39.49 -22.31
N VAL A 630 4.62 38.65 -21.47
CA VAL A 630 5.15 37.33 -21.88
C VAL A 630 4.05 36.28 -21.92
N ASP A 631 3.09 36.31 -21.00
CA ASP A 631 1.93 35.41 -21.01
C ASP A 631 0.63 36.16 -20.66
N GLU A 632 0.01 36.73 -21.68
CA GLU A 632 -1.23 37.51 -21.52
C GLU A 632 -2.42 36.68 -21.03
N LYS A 633 -2.35 35.33 -21.09
CA LYS A 633 -3.46 34.42 -20.79
C LYS A 633 -3.43 33.82 -19.38
N ASN A 634 -2.32 33.96 -18.64
CA ASN A 634 -2.17 33.34 -17.33
C ASN A 634 -2.88 34.13 -16.21
N GLU A 635 -3.99 33.58 -15.72
CA GLU A 635 -4.82 34.16 -14.66
C GLU A 635 -4.06 34.44 -13.34
N ASP A 636 -3.11 33.59 -12.98
CA ASP A 636 -2.41 33.64 -11.69
C ASP A 636 -1.45 34.84 -11.59
N THR A 637 -0.89 35.27 -12.73
CA THR A 637 -0.02 36.45 -12.81
C THR A 637 -0.82 37.74 -12.56
N TYR A 638 -2.04 37.82 -13.07
CA TYR A 638 -2.94 38.95 -12.81
C TYR A 638 -3.42 38.98 -11.37
N LEU A 639 -3.80 37.83 -10.80
CA LEU A 639 -4.27 37.76 -9.41
C LEU A 639 -3.16 38.13 -8.41
N SER A 640 -1.93 37.65 -8.61
CA SER A 640 -0.79 38.02 -7.76
C SER A 640 -0.42 39.51 -7.87
N PHE A 641 -0.52 40.10 -9.07
CA PHE A 641 -0.29 41.54 -9.25
C PHE A 641 -1.39 42.38 -8.59
N LEU A 642 -2.65 41.97 -8.73
CA LEU A 642 -3.79 42.63 -8.10
C LEU A 642 -3.73 42.55 -6.57
N LYS A 643 -3.27 41.43 -6.00
CA LYS A 643 -3.00 41.31 -4.56
C LYS A 643 -1.95 42.35 -4.12
N TYR A 644 -0.80 42.39 -4.79
CA TYR A 644 0.27 43.35 -4.47
C TYR A 644 -0.21 44.81 -4.56
N LEU A 645 -0.99 45.17 -5.58
CA LEU A 645 -1.51 46.53 -5.72
C LEU A 645 -2.61 46.88 -4.70
N ASN A 646 -3.41 45.90 -4.28
CA ASN A 646 -4.37 46.08 -3.20
C ASN A 646 -3.65 46.27 -1.85
N ASP A 647 -2.61 45.47 -1.59
CA ASP A 647 -1.80 45.55 -0.36
C ASP A 647 -1.05 46.90 -0.27
N THR A 648 -0.50 47.38 -1.40
CA THR A 648 0.16 48.70 -1.51
C THR A 648 -0.81 49.88 -1.70
N LYS A 649 -2.13 49.63 -1.66
CA LYS A 649 -3.21 50.63 -1.80
C LYS A 649 -3.22 51.43 -3.11
N GLN A 650 -2.70 50.87 -4.20
CA GLN A 650 -2.69 51.48 -5.54
C GLN A 650 -3.94 51.11 -6.35
N ILE A 651 -5.10 51.64 -5.93
CA ILE A 651 -6.43 51.27 -6.46
C ILE A 651 -6.58 51.60 -7.96
N GLU A 652 -6.03 52.73 -8.42
CA GLU A 652 -6.14 53.14 -9.83
C GLU A 652 -5.33 52.24 -10.77
N ALA A 653 -4.15 51.79 -10.33
CA ALA A 653 -3.35 50.84 -11.08
C ALA A 653 -4.04 49.48 -11.12
N ALA A 654 -4.56 49.01 -9.97
CA ALA A 654 -5.29 47.74 -9.86
C ALA A 654 -6.48 47.68 -10.84
N ASN A 655 -7.26 48.77 -10.95
CA ASN A 655 -8.39 48.84 -11.88
C ASN A 655 -7.97 48.76 -13.36
N LYS A 656 -6.83 49.36 -13.73
CA LYS A 656 -6.29 49.26 -15.10
C LYS A 656 -5.88 47.83 -15.44
N ILE A 657 -5.31 47.12 -14.49
CA ILE A 657 -4.87 45.72 -14.67
C ILE A 657 -6.05 44.77 -14.67
N LEU A 658 -7.06 44.99 -13.81
CA LEU A 658 -8.31 44.24 -13.83
C LEU A 658 -9.02 44.39 -15.19
N TRP A 659 -9.00 45.60 -15.77
CA TRP A 659 -9.52 45.83 -17.11
C TRP A 659 -8.74 45.09 -18.20
N ARG A 660 -7.40 45.02 -18.08
CA ARG A 660 -6.55 44.24 -18.99
C ARG A 660 -6.81 42.73 -18.85
N ALA A 661 -6.88 42.21 -17.62
CA ALA A 661 -7.15 40.81 -17.33
C ALA A 661 -8.50 40.35 -17.91
N ASN A 662 -9.57 41.13 -17.69
CA ASN A 662 -10.90 40.86 -18.22
C ASN A 662 -10.99 40.85 -19.76
N ARG A 663 -9.99 41.43 -20.44
CA ARG A 663 -9.89 41.43 -21.91
C ARG A 663 -9.07 40.25 -22.44
N ALA A 664 -8.10 39.77 -21.67
CA ALA A 664 -7.12 38.78 -22.11
C ALA A 664 -7.47 37.33 -21.68
N VAL A 665 -8.14 37.14 -20.53
CA VAL A 665 -8.49 35.83 -19.97
C VAL A 665 -9.64 35.17 -20.75
N ALA A 666 -9.53 33.85 -20.97
CA ALA A 666 -10.49 33.07 -21.76
C ALA A 666 -11.84 32.86 -21.07
N ASP A 667 -11.86 32.64 -19.74
CA ASP A 667 -13.07 32.45 -18.94
C ASP A 667 -13.27 33.59 -17.93
N LYS A 668 -14.14 34.55 -18.30
CA LYS A 668 -14.40 35.77 -17.53
C LYS A 668 -15.13 35.50 -16.22
N ASP A 669 -15.98 34.48 -16.19
CA ASP A 669 -16.81 34.15 -15.03
C ASP A 669 -15.98 33.42 -13.96
N ALA A 670 -15.10 32.51 -14.40
CA ALA A 670 -14.15 31.84 -13.51
C ALA A 670 -13.13 32.80 -12.89
N PHE A 671 -12.56 33.72 -13.67
CA PHE A 671 -11.62 34.72 -13.17
C PHE A 671 -12.26 35.68 -12.16
N SER A 672 -13.51 36.11 -12.42
CA SER A 672 -14.26 36.99 -11.51
C SER A 672 -14.56 36.31 -10.18
N GLN A 673 -14.86 35.01 -10.16
CA GLN A 673 -15.03 34.23 -8.93
C GLN A 673 -13.72 34.13 -8.15
N ARG A 674 -12.61 33.82 -8.80
CA ARG A 674 -11.28 33.76 -8.16
C ARG A 674 -10.82 35.11 -7.60
N TYR A 675 -11.13 36.20 -8.29
CA TYR A 675 -10.87 37.56 -7.78
C TYR A 675 -11.73 37.90 -6.56
N GLN A 676 -13.00 37.46 -6.52
CA GLN A 676 -13.84 37.60 -5.32
C GLN A 676 -13.29 36.76 -4.16
N GLU A 677 -12.81 35.55 -4.41
CA GLU A 677 -12.15 34.71 -3.40
C GLU A 677 -10.88 35.35 -2.83
N LEU A 678 -10.16 36.13 -3.66
CA LEU A 678 -9.00 36.91 -3.23
C LEU A 678 -9.39 38.06 -2.31
N LEU A 679 -10.45 38.80 -2.64
CA LEU A 679 -10.99 39.86 -1.78
C LEU A 679 -11.56 39.30 -0.46
N ASP A 680 -12.13 38.10 -0.49
CA ASP A 680 -12.63 37.38 0.69
C ASP A 680 -11.50 36.77 1.56
N GLY A 681 -10.24 36.88 1.15
CA GLY A 681 -9.08 36.35 1.85
C GLY A 681 -8.96 34.82 1.83
N LYS A 682 -9.68 34.14 0.94
CA LYS A 682 -9.67 32.67 0.79
C LYS A 682 -8.73 32.20 -0.32
N TRP A 683 -8.24 33.12 -1.14
CA TRP A 683 -7.30 32.81 -2.21
C TRP A 683 -5.90 32.55 -1.64
N THR A 684 -5.40 31.35 -1.91
CA THR A 684 -4.01 30.98 -1.65
C THR A 684 -3.17 31.34 -2.86
N GLU A 685 -2.07 32.06 -2.64
CA GLU A 685 -1.12 32.36 -3.71
C GLU A 685 -0.58 31.04 -4.27
N PRO A 686 -0.66 30.82 -5.59
CA PRO A 686 -0.15 29.60 -6.17
C PRO A 686 1.35 29.55 -5.90
N THR A 687 1.80 28.51 -5.21
CA THR A 687 3.21 28.14 -5.20
C THR A 687 3.58 27.85 -6.64
N PHE A 688 4.30 28.76 -7.30
CA PHE A 688 4.64 28.70 -8.72
C PHE A 688 5.64 27.58 -9.07
N GLY A 689 5.59 26.45 -8.37
CA GLY A 689 6.37 25.25 -8.65
C GLY A 689 7.87 25.37 -8.43
N ALA A 690 8.37 26.53 -7.97
CA ALA A 690 9.76 26.69 -7.59
C ALA A 690 10.03 25.88 -6.33
N VAL A 691 10.73 24.76 -6.49
CA VAL A 691 11.27 24.01 -5.36
C VAL A 691 12.41 24.86 -4.82
N GLU A 692 12.25 25.41 -3.61
CA GLU A 692 13.37 25.99 -2.89
C GLU A 692 14.42 24.88 -2.73
N LEU A 693 15.65 25.15 -3.18
CA LEU A 693 16.77 24.27 -2.88
C LEU A 693 16.85 24.21 -1.37
N GLU A 694 16.58 23.05 -0.76
CA GLU A 694 16.78 22.85 0.67
C GLU A 694 18.16 23.38 1.03
N ALA A 695 18.22 24.29 2.01
CA ALA A 695 19.49 24.72 2.59
C ALA A 695 20.24 23.45 2.97
N ASP A 696 21.52 23.40 2.57
CA ASP A 696 22.42 22.29 2.81
C ASP A 696 22.11 21.69 4.19
N MET A 697 21.64 20.44 4.24
CA MET A 697 21.66 19.73 5.51
C MET A 697 23.11 19.71 5.92
N ASP A 698 23.41 20.53 6.92
CA ASP A 698 24.67 20.63 7.61
C ASP A 698 25.22 19.22 7.80
N MET A 699 26.35 18.92 7.16
CA MET A 699 27.33 18.14 7.88
C MET A 699 27.87 19.08 8.94
N ASP A 700 27.16 19.14 10.06
CA ASP A 700 27.74 19.49 11.35
C ASP A 700 28.96 18.58 11.52
N VAL A 701 30.11 19.11 11.11
CA VAL A 701 31.38 18.66 11.65
C VAL A 701 31.30 19.04 13.11
N ASP A 702 31.12 18.04 13.97
CA ASP A 702 31.20 18.12 15.43
C ASP A 702 32.42 18.98 15.84
N GLU A 703 32.20 20.27 16.03
CA GLU A 703 33.09 21.19 16.74
C GLU A 703 32.81 21.16 18.26
N SER A 704 32.22 20.08 18.77
CA SER A 704 32.00 19.86 20.21
C SER A 704 33.10 19.01 20.86
N ALA A 705 34.36 19.23 20.49
CA ALA A 705 35.51 18.55 21.09
C ALA A 705 36.78 19.42 21.12
N SER A 706 36.75 20.62 21.73
CA SER A 706 38.01 21.30 22.10
C SER A 706 37.95 22.29 23.29
N GLU A 707 36.80 22.55 23.92
CA GLU A 707 36.75 23.40 25.12
C GLU A 707 36.30 22.61 26.34
N GLY A 708 37.24 21.91 26.98
CA GLY A 708 36.95 21.08 28.15
C GLY A 708 38.14 20.60 28.96
N GLU A 709 39.34 21.19 28.81
CA GLU A 709 40.44 21.03 29.76
C GLU A 709 41.24 22.33 29.83
N GLU A 710 40.85 23.27 30.72
CA GLU A 710 41.82 24.07 31.47
C GLU A 710 41.13 24.88 32.60
N SER A 711 41.50 24.52 33.83
CA SER A 711 41.54 25.34 35.04
C SER A 711 40.27 25.57 35.89
N SER A 712 40.42 25.13 37.14
CA SER A 712 39.84 25.65 38.42
C SER A 712 38.63 24.91 38.99
#